data_AF-A0A4P8IVM0-F1
#
_entry.id   AF-A0A4P8IVM0-F1
#
_cell.length_a   1.000
_cell.length_b   1.000
_cell.length_c   1.000
_cell.angle_alpha   90.00
_cell.angle_beta   90.00
_cell.angle_gamma   90.00
#
_symmetry.space_group_name_H-M   'P 1'
#
loop_
_entity.id
_entity.type
_entity.pdbx_description
1 polymer ?
#
loop_
_entity_poly.entity_id
_entity_poly.type
_entity_poly.pdbx_seq_one_letter_code
_entity_poly.pdbx_strand_id
1 'polypeptide(L)'
;MPRGRRRIKPSPRALKDAARRSVSSQSRRPGTSGKITAGIIAPLILGLGLAPRVVLADTVSFSGGWSSATSSLTPSIPFPANTVNTSFSSYGGFAWNYSLYSFTVTQSGTYSATATTSPVINTTYFLTGTYSPSTTSPSTPIGHFFASELATGTPHSATFPFLSLTAGTTYSLLIAYNTGGTQAADRFTFTMSGPGCAAFQSVNSCSIGTGSTQSASGLGSTVNPVFTGGTLQVDTSSQTYGQSFTLDNSATNTIDQSGHAVTFSGAFSDATSGGNLVVANSGSGGSVTLTGTNTYTGTTTVQSGATLALAGSGSIASSSQVTTNGTLDISQTAGTSLTTIAGSGVIALGAQNLKLTGASGTFNGVIKDGGIGGGTGGSLTMQQGSLILNGANTYSGGTVVNGGLLEVGDIDHSGASVAGNVQVNASGTLRGHGTVGGNVVNSGTVAPGGSIGTLSVSGNYSQASNAALAIEVSPTAASVLNVAGSATLNGVLAITFDPGTYTAKQYAIVSAANGVSGRFTSVSSTVSAGANLGSLQTALAYGTNQVALVLSDAVTPPVVVAPIDTSIYTALGSTASMGAQTASMTLLGRMSRASTATAATPAGWIDATGSHANVGGTNGEPGFQANRYGFLTGLEKKVGQYTVGVAGGYTHADIDEQQTGDSASIDTLRLAAYGSRWLGGVGLSATAGYGLDFLSQKRPFGATGTAEGDHVGHEFTLGGQASLPLTLGSFVVTPRVGLRYAYFHANGFGESGAGGQDLGVGTDNVHSLQPYAEVTLDKAFGNALNPVDVQLRLGYAHELLDTNRSVTVTAQDGTVFAAPGTSLPRGYLTTGVSVSMQPTKALKVSLGYDALINTTHASEQTASLKVGYQF
;
A
#
# COMPACT_ATOMS: atom_id res chain seq x y z
N MET A 1 1.14 -13.65 -52.09
CA MET A 1 1.33 -14.42 -50.85
C MET A 1 1.61 -13.45 -49.70
N PRO A 2 0.76 -13.38 -48.66
CA PRO A 2 0.79 -12.29 -47.68
C PRO A 2 1.61 -12.63 -46.43
N ARG A 3 2.28 -11.60 -45.89
CA ARG A 3 3.02 -11.60 -44.61
C ARG A 3 2.03 -11.52 -43.44
N GLY A 4 2.15 -12.45 -42.49
CA GLY A 4 1.32 -12.55 -41.29
C GLY A 4 1.57 -11.42 -40.28
N ARG A 5 0.49 -10.76 -39.85
CA ARG A 5 0.47 -9.85 -38.70
C ARG A 5 0.50 -10.69 -37.41
N ARG A 6 1.56 -10.55 -36.61
CA ARG A 6 1.57 -11.00 -35.20
C ARG A 6 0.60 -10.12 -34.41
N ARG A 7 -0.50 -10.72 -33.94
CA ARG A 7 -1.35 -10.15 -32.87
C ARG A 7 -0.56 -10.27 -31.56
N ILE A 8 -0.14 -9.13 -31.01
CA ILE A 8 0.33 -9.03 -29.63
C ILE A 8 -0.90 -9.24 -28.73
N LYS A 9 -0.94 -10.36 -27.99
CA LYS A 9 -1.91 -10.54 -26.90
C LYS A 9 -1.50 -9.59 -25.75
N PRO A 10 -2.42 -8.82 -25.14
CA PRO A 10 -2.10 -8.02 -23.97
C PRO A 10 -1.72 -8.93 -22.80
N SER A 11 -0.79 -8.47 -21.96
CA SER A 11 -0.35 -9.19 -20.76
C SER A 11 -1.50 -9.30 -19.75
N PRO A 12 -1.57 -10.38 -18.93
CA PRO A 12 -2.58 -10.55 -17.88
C PRO A 12 -2.69 -9.35 -16.92
N ARG A 13 -1.56 -8.67 -16.69
CA ARG A 13 -1.47 -7.45 -15.87
C ARG A 13 -2.33 -6.30 -16.39
N ALA A 14 -2.47 -6.15 -17.72
CA ALA A 14 -3.30 -5.10 -18.33
C ALA A 14 -4.80 -5.38 -18.21
N LEU A 15 -5.21 -6.66 -18.17
CA LEU A 15 -6.60 -7.06 -17.89
C LEU A 15 -6.94 -6.90 -16.40
N LYS A 16 -5.98 -7.17 -15.51
CA LYS A 16 -6.06 -6.92 -14.06
C LYS A 16 -6.28 -5.43 -13.74
N ASP A 17 -5.58 -4.52 -14.42
CA ASP A 17 -5.74 -3.07 -14.24
C ASP A 17 -7.06 -2.52 -14.80
N ALA A 18 -7.57 -3.12 -15.88
CA ALA A 18 -8.88 -2.76 -16.43
C ALA A 18 -10.04 -3.18 -15.50
N ALA A 19 -9.92 -4.34 -14.83
CA ALA A 19 -10.89 -4.78 -13.83
C ALA A 19 -10.82 -3.94 -12.53
N ARG A 20 -9.61 -3.60 -12.05
CA ARG A 20 -9.43 -2.74 -10.86
C ARG A 20 -9.95 -1.31 -11.06
N ARG A 21 -9.75 -0.70 -12.23
CA ARG A 21 -10.21 0.67 -12.52
C ARG A 21 -11.74 0.82 -12.58
N SER A 22 -12.48 -0.27 -12.77
CA SER A 22 -13.95 -0.26 -12.76
C SER A 22 -14.56 -0.18 -11.36
N VAL A 23 -13.78 -0.43 -10.29
CA VAL A 23 -14.30 -0.58 -8.92
C VAL A 23 -13.98 0.63 -8.03
N SER A 24 -13.05 1.50 -8.42
CA SER A 24 -12.71 2.72 -7.68
C SER A 24 -13.32 3.99 -8.26
N SER A 25 -14.65 4.05 -8.41
CA SER A 25 -15.33 5.34 -8.54
C SER A 25 -16.81 5.24 -8.16
N GLN A 26 -17.18 5.72 -6.96
CA GLN A 26 -18.36 6.56 -6.80
C GLN A 26 -18.41 7.20 -5.40
N SER A 27 -18.07 8.48 -5.35
CA SER A 27 -18.70 9.44 -4.44
C SER A 27 -18.75 10.79 -5.14
N ARG A 28 -19.83 11.04 -5.89
CA ARG A 28 -20.58 12.32 -5.94
C ARG A 28 -21.72 12.24 -6.97
N ARG A 29 -22.82 12.91 -6.61
CA ARG A 29 -24.16 12.94 -7.22
C ARG A 29 -24.21 13.52 -8.66
N PRO A 30 -25.34 13.33 -9.38
CA PRO A 30 -25.40 13.36 -10.85
C PRO A 30 -25.72 14.75 -11.42
N GLY A 31 -25.26 14.99 -12.65
CA GLY A 31 -25.62 16.17 -13.43
C GLY A 31 -25.30 16.00 -14.92
N THR A 32 -26.32 15.61 -15.67
CA THR A 32 -26.58 15.96 -17.08
C THR A 32 -25.71 15.35 -18.20
N SER A 33 -26.36 14.43 -18.92
CA SER A 33 -26.24 14.05 -20.34
C SER A 33 -25.31 14.88 -21.24
N GLY A 34 -24.37 14.18 -21.89
CA GLY A 34 -23.68 14.64 -23.09
C GLY A 34 -22.85 13.51 -23.72
N LYS A 35 -23.38 12.86 -24.76
CA LYS A 35 -22.65 11.92 -25.64
C LYS A 35 -21.45 12.63 -26.26
N ILE A 36 -20.21 12.13 -26.13
CA ILE A 36 -19.16 12.36 -27.12
C ILE A 36 -18.32 11.09 -27.34
N THR A 37 -18.26 10.75 -28.62
CA THR A 37 -17.50 9.70 -29.29
C THR A 37 -15.98 9.93 -29.23
N ALA A 38 -15.24 8.83 -29.28
CA ALA A 38 -13.77 8.78 -29.40
C ALA A 38 -13.19 9.64 -30.54
N GLY A 39 -12.00 10.20 -30.31
CA GLY A 39 -11.17 10.87 -31.31
C GLY A 39 -9.73 11.01 -30.85
N ILE A 40 -8.87 10.10 -31.30
CA ILE A 40 -7.41 10.05 -31.18
C ILE A 40 -6.79 11.19 -31.98
N ILE A 41 -5.93 12.07 -31.41
CA ILE A 41 -4.75 12.70 -32.07
C ILE A 41 -3.72 13.15 -30.99
N ALA A 42 -2.45 12.77 -31.17
CA ALA A 42 -1.27 13.22 -30.42
C ALA A 42 -0.63 14.48 -31.07
N PRO A 43 0.27 15.22 -30.40
CA PRO A 43 0.35 16.68 -30.48
C PRO A 43 1.28 17.22 -31.58
N LEU A 44 1.00 18.45 -32.01
CA LEU A 44 1.96 19.31 -32.71
C LEU A 44 2.13 20.60 -31.91
N ILE A 45 3.37 20.83 -31.47
CA ILE A 45 3.84 22.03 -30.78
C ILE A 45 4.02 23.14 -31.82
N LEU A 46 3.41 24.32 -31.60
CA LEU A 46 4.03 25.62 -31.90
C LEU A 46 3.30 26.73 -31.11
N GLY A 47 4.08 27.61 -30.49
CA GLY A 47 3.64 28.53 -29.47
C GLY A 47 2.90 29.80 -29.94
N LEU A 48 2.19 30.37 -28.98
CA LEU A 48 1.79 31.77 -28.79
C LEU A 48 1.42 31.81 -27.30
N GLY A 49 2.19 32.48 -26.43
CA GLY A 49 2.14 33.92 -26.28
C GLY A 49 1.20 34.26 -25.11
N LEU A 50 1.77 34.36 -23.90
CA LEU A 50 1.31 35.13 -22.74
C LEU A 50 -0.20 35.11 -22.43
N ALA A 51 -0.62 34.18 -21.57
CA ALA A 51 -1.79 34.39 -20.70
C ALA A 51 -1.29 34.80 -19.30
N PRO A 52 -1.91 35.78 -18.64
CA PRO A 52 -1.50 36.19 -17.30
C PRO A 52 -1.68 35.02 -16.33
N ARG A 53 -0.66 34.76 -15.50
CA ARG A 53 -0.74 33.91 -14.32
C ARG A 53 -1.98 34.32 -13.53
N VAL A 54 -2.99 33.44 -13.45
CA VAL A 54 -4.00 33.52 -12.40
C VAL A 54 -3.28 33.11 -11.12
N VAL A 55 -2.81 34.10 -10.36
CA VAL A 55 -2.37 33.92 -8.98
C VAL A 55 -3.66 33.60 -8.20
N LEU A 56 -3.90 32.32 -7.91
CA LEU A 56 -4.95 31.91 -6.99
C LEU A 56 -4.62 32.50 -5.62
N ALA A 57 -5.52 33.32 -5.10
CA ALA A 57 -5.25 34.20 -3.97
C ALA A 57 -5.10 33.44 -2.63
N ASP A 58 -4.13 33.89 -1.81
CA ASP A 58 -3.55 33.16 -0.67
C ASP A 58 -4.49 33.11 0.53
N THR A 59 -5.22 32.00 0.72
CA THR A 59 -6.28 31.93 1.73
C THR A 59 -5.72 31.62 3.13
N VAL A 60 -5.59 32.63 4.00
CA VAL A 60 -5.26 32.51 5.44
C VAL A 60 -6.54 32.49 6.25
N SER A 61 -6.96 31.32 6.75
CA SER A 61 -8.12 31.19 7.66
C SER A 61 -7.64 31.03 9.10
N PHE A 62 -8.19 31.82 10.03
CA PHE A 62 -8.02 31.61 11.46
C PHE A 62 -9.36 31.52 12.16
N SER A 63 -9.44 30.73 13.23
CA SER A 63 -10.64 30.59 14.04
C SER A 63 -10.37 30.95 15.50
N GLY A 64 -11.17 31.83 16.08
CA GLY A 64 -11.12 32.17 17.51
C GLY A 64 -12.41 31.78 18.23
N GLY A 65 -12.33 31.55 19.54
CA GLY A 65 -13.48 31.24 20.40
C GLY A 65 -13.56 32.19 21.60
N TRP A 66 -14.78 32.44 22.09
CA TRP A 66 -15.03 33.30 23.25
C TRP A 66 -14.97 32.47 24.54
N SER A 67 -14.04 32.74 25.46
CA SER A 67 -14.04 32.09 26.78
C SER A 67 -14.21 33.09 27.92
N SER A 68 -15.24 32.88 28.74
CA SER A 68 -15.16 33.21 30.17
C SER A 68 -14.40 32.08 30.87
N ALA A 69 -13.52 32.43 31.81
CA ALA A 69 -12.53 31.54 32.41
C ALA A 69 -13.10 30.17 32.86
N THR A 70 -12.67 29.06 32.26
CA THR A 70 -12.01 27.89 32.90
C THR A 70 -11.84 26.70 31.93
N SER A 71 -10.64 26.11 31.97
CA SER A 71 -10.19 24.78 31.50
C SER A 71 -10.05 24.45 30.00
N SER A 72 -8.78 24.18 29.63
CA SER A 72 -8.29 23.14 28.70
C SER A 72 -8.25 23.41 27.19
N LEU A 73 -7.25 24.21 26.75
CA LEU A 73 -6.16 23.85 25.80
C LEU A 73 -5.37 25.14 25.46
N THR A 74 -4.10 25.20 25.87
CA THR A 74 -3.13 26.30 25.57
C THR A 74 -2.68 26.26 24.09
N PRO A 75 -2.30 27.40 23.45
CA PRO A 75 -1.49 28.49 23.99
C PRO A 75 -2.28 29.73 24.37
N SER A 76 -2.01 30.18 25.59
CA SER A 76 -2.53 31.38 26.24
C SER A 76 -1.93 32.65 25.64
N ILE A 77 -2.74 33.44 24.94
CA ILE A 77 -2.55 34.89 24.87
C ILE A 77 -3.18 35.45 26.16
N PRO A 78 -2.53 36.36 26.90
CA PRO A 78 -3.24 37.17 27.88
C PRO A 78 -4.28 37.99 27.12
N PHE A 79 -5.56 37.68 27.30
CA PHE A 79 -6.63 38.58 26.87
C PHE A 79 -6.35 39.95 27.51
N PRO A 80 -6.24 41.06 26.76
CA PRO A 80 -6.48 42.35 27.38
C PRO A 80 -7.89 42.26 27.96
N ALA A 81 -8.01 42.46 29.27
CA ALA A 81 -9.26 42.32 30.01
C ALA A 81 -10.43 42.88 29.19
N ASN A 82 -11.48 42.07 28.99
CA ASN A 82 -12.72 42.44 28.31
C ASN A 82 -13.04 43.90 28.59
N THR A 83 -12.65 44.78 27.67
CA THR A 83 -12.86 46.20 27.90
C THR A 83 -14.29 46.41 27.44
N VAL A 84 -15.23 46.42 28.37
CA VAL A 84 -16.60 46.84 28.08
C VAL A 84 -16.53 48.34 27.82
N ASN A 85 -16.33 48.74 26.57
CA ASN A 85 -16.43 50.16 26.22
C ASN A 85 -17.91 50.53 26.09
N THR A 86 -18.40 51.21 27.11
CA THR A 86 -19.77 51.72 27.18
C THR A 86 -20.09 52.80 26.13
N SER A 87 -19.12 53.26 25.32
CA SER A 87 -19.33 54.33 24.33
C SER A 87 -19.76 53.87 22.94
N PHE A 88 -19.80 52.56 22.64
CA PHE A 88 -20.55 52.01 21.49
C PHE A 88 -22.04 51.79 21.82
N SER A 89 -22.53 52.39 22.91
CA SER A 89 -23.92 52.29 23.31
C SER A 89 -24.83 53.06 22.35
N SER A 90 -25.61 52.28 21.60
CA SER A 90 -27.05 52.47 21.34
C SER A 90 -27.42 52.42 19.86
N TYR A 91 -27.43 51.20 19.31
CA TYR A 91 -28.46 50.82 18.35
C TYR A 91 -29.36 49.80 19.06
N GLY A 92 -30.60 50.19 19.38
CA GLY A 92 -31.60 49.29 19.98
C GLY A 92 -31.49 48.99 21.48
N GLY A 93 -30.62 49.64 22.26
CA GLY A 93 -30.60 49.52 23.74
C GLY A 93 -29.88 48.29 24.32
N PHE A 94 -29.05 47.60 23.54
CA PHE A 94 -28.31 46.41 23.97
C PHE A 94 -26.83 46.69 24.29
N ALA A 95 -26.25 45.91 25.21
CA ALA A 95 -24.82 45.94 25.54
C ALA A 95 -24.00 45.13 24.52
N TRP A 96 -22.96 45.74 23.96
CA TRP A 96 -22.06 45.11 22.99
C TRP A 96 -20.73 44.74 23.64
N ASN A 97 -20.28 43.51 23.41
CA ASN A 97 -18.94 43.06 23.72
C ASN A 97 -18.09 43.13 22.45
N TYR A 98 -16.76 43.26 22.59
CA TYR A 98 -15.87 43.22 21.44
C TYR A 98 -14.57 42.48 21.74
N SER A 99 -13.94 41.99 20.68
CA SER A 99 -12.55 41.53 20.68
C SER A 99 -11.78 42.18 19.55
N LEU A 100 -10.57 42.62 19.89
CA LEU A 100 -9.64 43.24 18.97
C LEU A 100 -8.51 42.25 18.70
N TYR A 101 -8.30 41.97 17.42
CA TYR A 101 -7.17 41.19 16.93
C TYR A 101 -6.31 42.13 16.11
N SER A 102 -5.01 42.20 16.34
CA SER A 102 -4.12 42.85 15.37
C SER A 102 -3.41 41.84 14.50
N PHE A 103 -3.09 42.27 13.28
CA PHE A 103 -2.37 41.48 12.32
C PHE A 103 -1.47 42.33 11.43
N THR A 104 -0.42 41.72 10.91
CA THR A 104 0.44 42.32 9.89
C THR A 104 0.38 41.48 8.64
N VAL A 105 0.69 42.08 7.48
CA VAL A 105 0.91 41.32 6.23
C VAL A 105 2.38 41.32 5.88
N THR A 106 2.84 40.27 5.21
CA THR A 106 4.24 40.13 4.78
C THR A 106 4.51 40.83 3.44
N GLN A 107 3.47 41.04 2.62
CA GLN A 107 3.57 41.73 1.34
C GLN A 107 2.53 42.83 1.18
N SER A 108 2.95 43.99 0.65
CA SER A 108 2.05 45.08 0.31
C SER A 108 1.20 44.73 -0.91
N GLY A 109 -0.09 45.01 -0.88
CA GLY A 109 -0.99 44.80 -2.01
C GLY A 109 -2.47 44.76 -1.61
N THR A 110 -3.31 44.36 -2.55
CA THR A 110 -4.76 44.24 -2.32
C THR A 110 -5.11 42.83 -1.86
N TYR A 111 -5.78 42.75 -0.72
CA TYR A 111 -6.31 41.53 -0.12
C TYR A 111 -7.84 41.55 -0.20
N SER A 112 -8.45 40.37 -0.24
CA SER A 112 -9.85 40.16 0.09
C SER A 112 -9.94 39.45 1.43
N ALA A 113 -11.01 39.62 2.19
CA ALA A 113 -11.22 38.87 3.41
C ALA A 113 -12.69 38.48 3.60
N THR A 114 -12.94 37.37 4.28
CA THR A 114 -14.27 36.94 4.68
C THR A 114 -14.26 36.56 6.15
N ALA A 115 -15.12 37.16 6.95
CA ALA A 115 -15.34 36.84 8.35
C ALA A 115 -16.68 36.11 8.51
N THR A 116 -16.66 34.85 8.92
CA THR A 116 -17.85 34.04 9.21
C THR A 116 -18.01 33.86 10.71
N THR A 117 -19.23 34.05 11.24
CA THR A 117 -19.53 33.92 12.67
C THR A 117 -20.68 32.94 12.92
N SER A 118 -20.71 32.34 14.12
CA SER A 118 -21.84 31.55 14.66
C SER A 118 -23.13 32.40 14.74
N PRO A 119 -24.34 31.82 14.71
CA PRO A 119 -25.61 32.57 14.72
C PRO A 119 -25.85 33.39 16.00
N VAL A 120 -25.34 34.62 16.04
CA VAL A 120 -25.55 35.68 17.05
C VAL A 120 -25.59 37.04 16.34
N ILE A 121 -26.18 38.08 16.94
CA ILE A 121 -26.12 39.45 16.41
C ILE A 121 -24.68 39.97 16.51
N ASN A 122 -23.97 39.98 15.38
CA ASN A 122 -22.56 40.34 15.30
C ASN A 122 -22.31 41.43 14.24
N THR A 123 -21.36 42.32 14.52
CA THR A 123 -20.84 43.33 13.58
C THR A 123 -19.33 43.22 13.51
N THR A 124 -18.78 43.01 12.31
CA THR A 124 -17.34 42.96 12.10
C THR A 124 -16.85 44.29 11.52
N TYR A 125 -15.81 44.86 12.13
CA TYR A 125 -15.16 46.08 11.69
C TYR A 125 -13.70 45.80 11.33
N PHE A 126 -13.27 46.33 10.20
CA PHE A 126 -11.86 46.34 9.81
C PHE A 126 -11.28 47.74 9.99
N LEU A 127 -10.16 47.86 10.71
CA LEU A 127 -9.50 49.12 11.02
C LEU A 127 -8.10 49.17 10.41
N THR A 128 -7.76 50.31 9.81
CA THR A 128 -6.37 50.64 9.47
C THR A 128 -5.67 51.24 10.70
N GLY A 129 -4.52 50.67 11.09
CA GLY A 129 -3.71 51.10 12.24
C GLY A 129 -3.92 50.32 13.54
N THR A 130 -3.08 50.61 14.55
CA THR A 130 -3.18 50.03 15.91
C THR A 130 -4.27 50.74 16.71
N TYR A 131 -5.37 50.05 16.99
CA TYR A 131 -6.41 50.56 17.87
C TYR A 131 -6.05 50.26 19.34
N SER A 132 -5.97 51.30 20.19
CA SER A 132 -5.90 51.14 21.65
C SER A 132 -7.24 51.55 22.25
N PRO A 133 -7.93 50.67 23.01
CA PRO A 133 -9.23 50.98 23.60
C PRO A 133 -9.17 51.99 24.77
N SER A 134 -8.00 52.56 25.10
CA SER A 134 -7.81 53.39 26.30
C SER A 134 -8.06 54.89 26.13
N THR A 135 -8.58 55.36 24.99
CA THR A 135 -8.95 56.78 24.81
C THR A 135 -10.28 56.92 24.11
N THR A 136 -11.10 57.83 24.65
CA THR A 136 -12.41 58.31 24.19
C THR A 136 -12.71 58.15 22.69
N SER A 137 -13.95 57.72 22.40
CA SER A 137 -14.67 57.73 21.11
C SER A 137 -13.95 58.45 19.96
N PRO A 138 -13.73 57.80 18.79
CA PRO A 138 -13.22 58.50 17.63
C PRO A 138 -14.27 59.51 17.14
N SER A 139 -14.10 60.78 17.53
CA SER A 139 -14.94 61.91 17.12
C SER A 139 -14.56 62.50 15.75
N THR A 140 -13.70 61.80 15.01
CA THR A 140 -13.45 62.06 13.59
C THR A 140 -13.79 60.80 12.81
N PRO A 141 -14.42 60.89 11.63
CA PRO A 141 -14.57 59.73 10.76
C PRO A 141 -13.16 59.26 10.39
N ILE A 142 -12.67 58.23 11.09
CA ILE A 142 -11.43 57.56 10.71
C ILE A 142 -11.73 56.92 9.35
N GLY A 143 -11.20 57.50 8.29
CA GLY A 143 -11.67 57.37 6.90
C GLY A 143 -11.53 56.00 6.23
N HIS A 144 -11.43 54.91 6.99
CA HIS A 144 -11.14 53.58 6.46
C HIS A 144 -11.86 52.47 7.25
N PHE A 145 -13.15 52.64 7.53
CA PHE A 145 -13.99 51.55 8.03
C PHE A 145 -14.60 50.78 6.86
N PHE A 146 -14.45 49.45 6.87
CA PHE A 146 -15.37 48.56 6.20
C PHE A 146 -16.21 47.87 7.27
N ALA A 147 -17.53 48.07 7.23
CA ALA A 147 -18.47 47.46 8.17
C ALA A 147 -19.48 46.62 7.39
N SER A 148 -19.81 45.44 7.90
CA SER A 148 -20.93 44.63 7.41
C SER A 148 -22.15 44.81 8.30
N GLU A 149 -23.35 44.93 7.72
CA GLU A 149 -24.61 45.13 8.45
C GLU A 149 -24.99 43.99 9.42
N LEU A 150 -25.77 44.36 10.45
CA LEU A 150 -26.41 43.52 11.46
C LEU A 150 -27.33 42.48 10.81
N ALA A 151 -27.20 41.20 11.18
CA ALA A 151 -28.19 40.16 10.84
C ALA A 151 -28.47 39.24 12.04
N THR A 152 -29.73 38.83 12.20
CA THR A 152 -30.21 37.91 13.25
C THR A 152 -30.47 36.50 12.67
N GLY A 153 -30.04 35.45 13.36
CA GLY A 153 -30.64 34.11 13.23
C GLY A 153 -29.97 33.05 12.32
N THR A 154 -28.84 33.33 11.67
CA THR A 154 -28.05 32.34 10.89
C THR A 154 -26.55 32.66 10.96
N PRO A 155 -25.61 31.72 10.67
CA PRO A 155 -24.19 32.05 10.54
C PRO A 155 -24.01 33.21 9.57
N HIS A 156 -23.40 34.31 10.03
CA HIS A 156 -23.22 35.52 9.21
C HIS A 156 -21.83 35.54 8.60
N SER A 157 -21.72 35.85 7.29
CA SER A 157 -20.44 36.01 6.59
C SER A 157 -20.31 37.42 6.01
N ALA A 158 -19.35 38.18 6.51
CA ALA A 158 -18.96 39.49 6.00
C ALA A 158 -17.81 39.33 5.01
N THR A 159 -17.90 39.92 3.81
CA THR A 159 -16.80 39.88 2.82
C THR A 159 -16.28 41.29 2.54
N PHE A 160 -14.96 41.43 2.55
CA PHE A 160 -14.18 42.63 2.31
C PHE A 160 -13.34 42.42 1.05
N PRO A 161 -13.85 42.72 -0.15
CA PRO A 161 -13.21 42.32 -1.40
C PRO A 161 -11.94 43.12 -1.76
N PHE A 162 -11.73 44.30 -1.17
CA PHE A 162 -10.63 45.20 -1.54
C PHE A 162 -10.00 45.89 -0.32
N LEU A 163 -9.04 45.22 0.32
CA LEU A 163 -8.23 45.70 1.43
C LEU A 163 -6.82 46.02 0.93
N SER A 164 -6.47 47.30 0.77
CA SER A 164 -5.10 47.70 0.44
C SER A 164 -4.23 47.71 1.70
N LEU A 165 -3.38 46.69 1.84
CA LEU A 165 -2.53 46.48 3.00
C LEU A 165 -1.05 46.70 2.65
N THR A 166 -0.27 47.17 3.60
CA THR A 166 1.17 47.47 3.47
C THR A 166 1.94 46.49 4.34
N ALA A 167 3.00 45.90 3.78
CA ALA A 167 3.88 44.98 4.49
C ALA A 167 4.42 45.59 5.80
N GLY A 168 4.41 44.81 6.88
CA GLY A 168 4.92 45.21 8.19
C GLY A 168 4.04 46.19 8.98
N THR A 169 3.02 46.79 8.35
CA THR A 169 2.04 47.64 9.06
C THR A 169 1.11 46.78 9.90
N THR A 170 0.89 47.18 11.15
CA THR A 170 -0.09 46.52 12.04
C THR A 170 -1.49 47.07 11.79
N TYR A 171 -2.39 46.19 11.39
CA TYR A 171 -3.81 46.41 11.19
C TYR A 171 -4.60 45.82 12.36
N SER A 172 -5.82 46.30 12.59
CA SER A 172 -6.68 45.76 13.64
C SER A 172 -8.02 45.27 13.06
N LEU A 173 -8.39 44.03 13.38
CA LEU A 173 -9.71 43.47 13.18
C LEU A 173 -10.48 43.56 14.50
N LEU A 174 -11.60 44.28 14.49
CA LEU A 174 -12.49 44.42 15.63
C LEU A 174 -13.76 43.62 15.35
N ILE A 175 -14.06 42.63 16.19
CA ILE A 175 -15.32 41.88 16.14
C ILE A 175 -16.18 42.31 17.31
N ALA A 176 -17.32 42.91 17.04
CA ALA A 176 -18.32 43.30 18.03
C ALA A 176 -19.52 42.36 17.99
N TYR A 177 -20.09 42.02 19.14
CA TYR A 177 -21.20 41.09 19.27
C TYR A 177 -22.14 41.45 20.41
N ASN A 178 -23.40 41.03 20.30
CA ASN A 178 -24.44 41.24 21.30
C ASN A 178 -24.99 39.90 21.79
N THR A 179 -24.69 39.54 23.05
CA THR A 179 -25.11 38.27 23.66
C THR A 179 -26.49 38.40 24.30
N GLY A 180 -27.54 38.16 23.53
CA GLY A 180 -28.90 37.96 24.05
C GLY A 180 -29.07 36.63 24.80
N GLY A 181 -28.31 36.39 25.88
CA GLY A 181 -28.47 35.23 26.78
C GLY A 181 -27.90 33.90 26.27
N THR A 182 -27.24 33.16 27.18
CA THR A 182 -26.56 31.85 27.01
C THR A 182 -25.39 31.81 26.01
N GLN A 183 -24.17 31.87 26.54
CA GLN A 183 -22.92 31.75 25.79
C GLN A 183 -22.69 30.30 25.34
N ALA A 184 -23.08 29.95 24.12
CA ALA A 184 -22.48 28.80 23.45
C ALA A 184 -21.02 29.15 23.10
N ALA A 185 -20.13 28.16 23.05
CA ALA A 185 -18.73 28.34 22.68
C ALA A 185 -18.61 28.74 21.19
N ASP A 186 -18.92 30.00 20.91
CA ASP A 186 -19.03 30.49 19.54
C ASP A 186 -17.64 30.64 18.91
N ARG A 187 -17.49 30.06 17.72
CA ARG A 187 -16.30 30.21 16.89
C ARG A 187 -16.58 31.23 15.79
N PHE A 188 -15.63 32.14 15.55
CA PHE A 188 -15.58 32.88 14.28
C PHE A 188 -14.46 32.32 13.42
N THR A 189 -14.60 32.41 12.10
CA THR A 189 -13.55 32.10 11.13
C THR A 189 -13.30 33.34 10.29
N PHE A 190 -12.08 33.86 10.28
CA PHE A 190 -11.70 34.95 9.39
C PHE A 190 -10.70 34.42 8.38
N THR A 191 -11.00 34.66 7.12
CA THR A 191 -10.26 34.17 5.97
C THR A 191 -9.77 35.35 5.17
N MET A 192 -8.47 35.50 4.96
CA MET A 192 -7.89 36.57 4.14
C MET A 192 -7.22 35.98 2.91
N SER A 193 -7.24 36.70 1.79
CA SER A 193 -6.76 36.23 0.50
C SER A 193 -6.11 37.35 -0.28
N GLY A 194 -4.79 37.32 -0.46
CA GLY A 194 -4.04 38.38 -1.16
C GLY A 194 -2.63 37.93 -1.51
N PRO A 195 -1.69 38.86 -1.80
CA PRO A 195 -0.37 38.52 -2.35
C PRO A 195 0.67 38.04 -1.33
N GLY A 196 0.35 37.97 -0.04
CA GLY A 196 1.30 37.54 0.99
C GLY A 196 0.63 36.95 2.22
N CYS A 197 1.45 36.49 3.15
CA CYS A 197 1.01 35.93 4.41
C CYS A 197 0.49 37.02 5.37
N ALA A 198 -0.38 36.62 6.28
CA ALA A 198 -0.85 37.48 7.38
C ALA A 198 -0.54 36.84 8.73
N ALA A 199 0.04 37.62 9.64
CA ALA A 199 0.37 37.20 10.99
C ALA A 199 -0.61 37.83 11.97
N PHE A 200 -1.44 37.05 12.65
CA PHE A 200 -2.38 37.53 13.68
C PHE A 200 -1.75 37.36 15.06
N GLN A 201 -1.96 38.30 15.99
CA GLN A 201 -1.42 38.33 17.37
C GLN A 201 -1.28 36.92 18.00
N SER A 202 -0.11 36.29 17.81
CA SER A 202 0.32 34.92 18.23
C SER A 202 -0.10 33.69 17.40
N VAL A 203 -0.91 33.83 16.35
CA VAL A 203 -1.15 32.76 15.35
C VAL A 203 -0.34 33.09 14.09
N ASN A 204 0.92 32.66 14.10
CA ASN A 204 1.91 32.99 13.07
C ASN A 204 1.94 31.95 11.94
N SER A 205 0.80 31.48 11.43
CA SER A 205 0.75 30.42 10.42
C SER A 205 0.32 30.92 9.04
N CYS A 206 1.24 30.91 8.08
CA CYS A 206 0.92 31.06 6.65
C CYS A 206 0.67 29.68 6.04
N SER A 207 -0.55 29.39 5.59
CA SER A 207 -0.87 28.07 5.04
C SER A 207 -0.45 27.96 3.57
N ILE A 208 0.39 26.98 3.26
CA ILE A 208 0.76 26.56 1.90
C ILE A 208 -0.11 25.33 1.58
N GLY A 209 -1.36 25.59 1.21
CA GLY A 209 -2.39 24.55 1.05
C GLY A 209 -2.47 23.89 -0.33
N THR A 210 -3.16 22.75 -0.40
CA THR A 210 -3.35 21.99 -1.65
C THR A 210 -3.75 22.87 -2.84
N GLY A 211 -3.01 22.76 -3.94
CA GLY A 211 -3.29 23.48 -5.18
C GLY A 211 -2.85 24.94 -5.20
N SER A 212 -2.21 25.45 -4.12
CA SER A 212 -1.61 26.78 -4.10
C SER A 212 -0.10 26.72 -4.36
N THR A 213 0.43 27.82 -4.93
CA THR A 213 1.87 28.06 -5.08
C THR A 213 2.20 29.39 -4.44
N GLN A 214 3.03 29.35 -3.40
CA GLN A 214 3.50 30.51 -2.64
C GLN A 214 4.92 30.85 -3.05
N SER A 215 5.22 32.13 -3.28
CA SER A 215 6.61 32.56 -3.48
C SER A 215 7.37 32.59 -2.15
N ALA A 216 8.58 32.07 -2.12
CA ALA A 216 9.42 32.08 -0.93
C ALA A 216 9.72 33.50 -0.44
N SER A 217 9.96 34.46 -1.35
CA SER A 217 10.13 35.88 -1.00
C SER A 217 8.91 36.50 -0.31
N GLY A 218 7.71 35.96 -0.56
CA GLY A 218 6.44 36.43 0.01
C GLY A 218 6.19 35.99 1.46
N LEU A 219 6.96 35.03 1.97
CA LEU A 219 6.79 34.51 3.34
C LEU A 219 7.22 35.50 4.44
N GLY A 220 8.03 36.52 4.13
CA GLY A 220 8.62 37.39 5.16
C GLY A 220 9.56 36.65 6.11
N SER A 221 9.74 37.13 7.35
CA SER A 221 10.62 36.51 8.37
C SER A 221 9.97 36.32 9.75
N THR A 222 8.71 36.72 9.91
CA THR A 222 8.01 36.78 11.20
C THR A 222 6.93 35.69 11.38
N VAL A 223 6.65 34.91 10.34
CA VAL A 223 5.67 33.81 10.34
C VAL A 223 6.36 32.45 10.25
N ASN A 224 5.76 31.45 10.88
CA ASN A 224 6.12 30.04 10.74
C ASN A 224 5.13 29.38 9.76
N PRO A 225 5.50 29.14 8.50
CA PRO A 225 4.57 28.63 7.51
C PRO A 225 4.15 27.18 7.79
N VAL A 226 2.93 26.84 7.39
CA VAL A 226 2.34 25.52 7.57
C VAL A 226 2.02 24.94 6.20
N PHE A 227 2.66 23.85 5.82
CA PHE A 227 2.26 23.13 4.62
C PHE A 227 1.04 22.27 4.91
N THR A 228 0.03 22.42 4.06
CA THR A 228 -1.17 21.58 4.00
C THR A 228 -1.42 21.04 2.59
N GLY A 229 -0.33 20.73 1.87
CA GLY A 229 -0.31 20.15 0.53
C GLY A 229 0.04 21.07 -0.63
N GLY A 230 0.47 22.30 -0.40
CA GLY A 230 0.81 23.26 -1.45
C GLY A 230 2.30 23.27 -1.86
N THR A 231 2.63 24.17 -2.78
CA THR A 231 4.01 24.40 -3.24
C THR A 231 4.57 25.72 -2.73
N LEU A 232 5.78 25.71 -2.19
CA LEU A 232 6.62 26.87 -1.97
C LEU A 232 7.62 26.98 -3.10
N GLN A 233 7.43 27.94 -4.01
CA GLN A 233 8.33 28.19 -5.13
C GLN A 233 9.43 29.18 -4.71
N VAL A 234 10.68 28.75 -4.85
CA VAL A 234 11.87 29.58 -4.64
C VAL A 234 12.03 30.51 -5.85
N ASP A 235 11.91 31.81 -5.61
CA ASP A 235 11.90 32.84 -6.64
C ASP A 235 13.14 33.74 -6.61
N THR A 236 14.03 33.54 -5.64
CA THR A 236 15.28 34.29 -5.47
C THR A 236 16.40 33.37 -5.01
N SER A 237 17.62 33.56 -5.54
CA SER A 237 18.80 32.79 -5.15
C SER A 237 19.53 33.41 -3.96
N SER A 238 20.31 32.58 -3.25
CA SER A 238 21.19 32.95 -2.14
C SER A 238 20.48 33.52 -0.90
N GLN A 239 19.17 33.31 -0.78
CA GLN A 239 18.40 33.73 0.38
C GLN A 239 18.48 32.68 1.51
N THR A 240 18.43 33.17 2.75
CA THR A 240 18.31 32.33 3.96
C THR A 240 17.01 32.66 4.68
N TYR A 241 16.17 31.64 4.87
CA TYR A 241 14.92 31.72 5.62
C TYR A 241 15.12 31.07 7.01
N GLY A 242 15.06 31.88 8.07
CA GLY A 242 15.32 31.45 9.45
C GLY A 242 14.09 31.00 10.24
N GLN A 243 12.89 31.21 9.71
CA GLN A 243 11.64 30.73 10.30
C GLN A 243 11.51 29.22 10.24
N SER A 244 10.75 28.66 11.17
CA SER A 244 10.42 27.23 11.18
C SER A 244 9.16 26.95 10.36
N PHE A 245 9.04 25.72 9.89
CA PHE A 245 7.93 25.24 9.07
C PHE A 245 7.27 24.03 9.75
N THR A 246 5.96 23.89 9.62
CA THR A 246 5.26 22.66 9.97
C THR A 246 4.67 22.00 8.73
N LEU A 247 4.64 20.66 8.73
CA LEU A 247 4.22 19.82 7.61
C LEU A 247 3.08 18.91 8.07
N ASP A 248 1.93 18.95 7.41
CA ASP A 248 0.93 17.90 7.56
C ASP A 248 1.33 16.62 6.80
N ASN A 249 0.50 15.59 6.86
CA ASN A 249 0.76 14.32 6.18
C ASN A 249 0.44 14.34 4.68
N SER A 250 0.24 15.51 4.05
CA SER A 250 -0.03 15.59 2.63
C SER A 250 1.20 15.22 1.80
N ALA A 251 1.00 14.37 0.79
CA ALA A 251 2.08 13.94 -0.11
C ALA A 251 2.59 15.06 -1.03
N THR A 252 1.96 16.23 -1.03
CA THR A 252 2.24 17.34 -1.96
C THR A 252 2.85 18.57 -1.29
N ASN A 253 3.32 18.46 -0.04
CA ASN A 253 4.09 19.51 0.65
C ASN A 253 5.41 19.76 -0.06
N THR A 254 5.43 20.71 -1.01
CA THR A 254 6.48 20.82 -2.02
C THR A 254 7.29 22.10 -1.86
N ILE A 255 8.61 22.00 -1.87
CA ILE A 255 9.50 23.13 -2.14
C ILE A 255 9.99 22.98 -3.58
N ASP A 256 9.58 23.89 -4.45
CA ASP A 256 10.04 23.95 -5.84
C ASP A 256 11.21 24.93 -5.96
N GLN A 257 12.38 24.43 -6.33
CA GLN A 257 13.60 25.23 -6.52
C GLN A 257 13.48 26.25 -7.64
N SER A 258 12.68 25.95 -8.68
CA SER A 258 12.57 26.79 -9.89
C SER A 258 13.92 27.30 -10.43
N GLY A 259 14.99 26.49 -10.33
CA GLY A 259 16.35 26.83 -10.76
C GLY A 259 17.20 27.66 -9.77
N HIS A 260 16.69 28.00 -8.58
CA HIS A 260 17.36 28.87 -7.61
C HIS A 260 17.96 28.09 -6.43
N ALA A 261 19.02 28.64 -5.83
CA ALA A 261 19.63 28.11 -4.62
C ALA A 261 19.10 28.85 -3.37
N VAL A 262 18.61 28.13 -2.37
CA VAL A 262 18.04 28.70 -1.13
C VAL A 262 18.54 27.94 0.09
N THR A 263 18.64 28.62 1.24
CA THR A 263 18.91 28.01 2.54
C THR A 263 17.72 28.18 3.48
N PHE A 264 17.30 27.11 4.14
CA PHE A 264 16.36 27.16 5.26
C PHE A 264 17.13 26.77 6.54
N SER A 265 17.22 27.70 7.48
CA SER A 265 17.91 27.49 8.75
C SER A 265 16.97 27.20 9.93
N GLY A 266 15.69 27.53 9.81
CA GLY A 266 14.66 27.02 10.72
C GLY A 266 14.33 25.55 10.46
N ALA A 267 13.69 24.91 11.44
CA ALA A 267 13.35 23.49 11.37
C ALA A 267 12.04 23.25 10.64
N PHE A 268 11.97 22.17 9.86
CA PHE A 268 10.73 21.55 9.41
C PHE A 268 10.30 20.50 10.44
N SER A 269 9.05 20.53 10.89
CA SER A 269 8.50 19.65 11.93
C SER A 269 7.10 19.17 11.57
N ASP A 270 6.63 18.09 12.21
CA ASP A 270 5.26 17.62 12.01
C ASP A 270 4.25 18.67 12.53
N ALA A 271 3.22 18.98 11.74
CA ALA A 271 2.06 19.72 12.22
C ALA A 271 1.25 18.89 13.23
N THR A 272 1.23 17.57 13.07
CA THR A 272 0.61 16.63 14.01
C THR A 272 1.45 15.35 14.12
N SER A 273 1.62 14.65 13.01
CA SER A 273 2.47 13.46 12.85
C SER A 273 2.59 13.10 11.37
N GLY A 274 3.71 12.50 10.95
CA GLY A 274 3.86 11.95 9.61
C GLY A 274 3.99 13.00 8.52
N GLY A 275 4.59 14.15 8.83
CA GLY A 275 4.76 15.26 7.90
C GLY A 275 5.67 14.90 6.74
N ASN A 276 5.18 15.05 5.50
CA ASN A 276 5.98 14.76 4.29
C ASN A 276 6.65 16.03 3.76
N LEU A 277 7.82 15.87 3.12
CA LEU A 277 8.51 16.93 2.38
C LEU A 277 8.86 16.44 0.97
N VAL A 278 8.47 17.22 -0.04
CA VAL A 278 8.86 17.03 -1.44
C VAL A 278 9.76 18.19 -1.87
N VAL A 279 10.90 17.88 -2.47
CA VAL A 279 11.79 18.85 -3.09
C VAL A 279 11.73 18.64 -4.60
N ALA A 280 11.21 19.63 -5.30
CA ALA A 280 11.02 19.65 -6.74
C ALA A 280 11.89 20.72 -7.39
N ASN A 281 11.97 20.68 -8.72
CA ASN A 281 12.62 21.73 -9.49
C ASN A 281 11.95 21.86 -10.86
N SER A 282 11.16 22.92 -11.03
CA SER A 282 10.56 23.28 -12.32
C SER A 282 11.54 23.99 -13.27
N GLY A 283 12.74 24.32 -12.79
CA GLY A 283 13.79 25.00 -13.55
C GLY A 283 15.00 24.10 -13.84
N SER A 284 16.14 24.71 -14.13
CA SER A 284 17.42 24.04 -14.32
C SER A 284 18.44 24.50 -13.29
N GLY A 285 19.12 23.57 -12.61
CA GLY A 285 20.03 23.90 -11.50
C GLY A 285 19.27 24.28 -10.22
N GLY A 286 19.95 24.93 -9.28
CA GLY A 286 19.37 25.28 -7.98
C GLY A 286 19.54 24.19 -6.91
N SER A 287 19.24 24.56 -5.67
CA SER A 287 19.36 23.69 -4.49
C SER A 287 18.51 24.20 -3.33
N VAL A 288 17.93 23.29 -2.56
CA VAL A 288 17.40 23.58 -1.22
C VAL A 288 18.42 23.10 -0.20
N THR A 289 18.99 24.00 0.59
CA THR A 289 19.91 23.66 1.68
C THR A 289 19.22 23.75 3.02
N LEU A 290 19.19 22.67 3.80
CA LEU A 290 18.68 22.65 5.16
C LEU A 290 19.85 22.69 6.15
N THR A 291 19.88 23.68 7.04
CA THR A 291 20.93 23.78 8.08
C THR A 291 20.41 23.52 9.50
N GLY A 292 19.09 23.58 9.69
CA GLY A 292 18.43 23.20 10.93
C GLY A 292 18.24 21.68 11.08
N THR A 293 18.07 21.22 12.32
CA THR A 293 17.61 19.85 12.60
C THR A 293 16.12 19.74 12.35
N ASN A 294 15.73 18.96 11.34
CA ASN A 294 14.32 18.77 10.97
C ASN A 294 13.77 17.51 11.63
N THR A 295 12.59 17.63 12.22
CA THR A 295 11.99 16.61 13.11
C THR A 295 10.71 15.99 12.54
N TYR A 296 10.32 16.31 11.31
CA TYR A 296 9.19 15.68 10.65
C TYR A 296 9.44 14.17 10.45
N THR A 297 8.37 13.38 10.52
CA THR A 297 8.45 11.90 10.57
C THR A 297 7.93 11.20 9.32
N GLY A 298 7.29 11.94 8.42
CA GLY A 298 6.90 11.42 7.11
C GLY A 298 8.09 11.23 6.17
N THR A 299 7.79 11.13 4.88
CA THR A 299 8.80 10.86 3.84
C THR A 299 9.47 12.14 3.34
N THR A 300 10.72 12.00 2.88
CA THR A 300 11.42 13.03 2.11
C THR A 300 11.56 12.55 0.68
N THR A 301 11.02 13.28 -0.30
CA THR A 301 11.16 12.96 -1.72
C THR A 301 11.95 14.04 -2.44
N VAL A 302 13.07 13.69 -3.07
CA VAL A 302 13.82 14.58 -3.97
C VAL A 302 13.53 14.16 -5.40
N GLN A 303 12.78 14.99 -6.13
CA GLN A 303 12.39 14.69 -7.50
C GLN A 303 13.57 14.82 -8.47
N SER A 304 13.42 14.22 -9.65
CA SER A 304 14.39 14.33 -10.74
C SER A 304 14.73 15.79 -11.04
N GLY A 305 16.02 16.09 -11.19
CA GLY A 305 16.51 17.45 -11.47
C GLY A 305 16.58 18.39 -10.26
N ALA A 306 16.08 17.99 -9.09
CA ALA A 306 16.18 18.77 -7.85
C ALA A 306 17.40 18.38 -7.01
N THR A 307 17.95 19.34 -6.25
CA THR A 307 19.03 19.08 -5.27
C THR A 307 18.59 19.44 -3.85
N LEU A 308 18.54 18.47 -2.95
CA LEU A 308 18.40 18.72 -1.51
C LEU A 308 19.76 18.56 -0.83
N ALA A 309 20.26 19.63 -0.24
CA ALA A 309 21.52 19.64 0.51
C ALA A 309 21.26 19.73 2.02
N LEU A 310 22.03 18.98 2.80
CA LEU A 310 22.15 19.17 4.24
C LEU A 310 23.52 19.80 4.52
N ALA A 311 23.56 20.81 5.40
CA ALA A 311 24.80 21.50 5.74
C ALA A 311 24.88 21.82 7.24
N GLY A 312 26.08 21.79 7.82
CA GLY A 312 26.29 22.02 9.25
C GLY A 312 25.49 21.03 10.11
N SER A 313 24.58 21.55 10.94
CA SER A 313 23.65 20.76 11.78
C SER A 313 22.40 20.24 11.04
N GLY A 314 22.32 20.46 9.72
CA GLY A 314 21.24 20.02 8.87
C GLY A 314 20.98 18.52 9.00
N SER A 315 19.77 18.15 9.41
CA SER A 315 19.40 16.74 9.61
C SER A 315 17.95 16.49 9.20
N ILE A 316 17.69 15.32 8.63
CA ILE A 316 16.35 14.78 8.35
C ILE A 316 16.22 13.35 8.91
N ALA A 317 16.97 13.05 9.98
CA ALA A 317 17.12 11.70 10.51
C ALA A 317 15.79 11.05 10.96
N SER A 318 14.79 11.86 11.34
CA SER A 318 13.46 11.39 11.72
C SER A 318 12.58 10.99 10.53
N SER A 319 12.99 11.32 9.29
CA SER A 319 12.27 10.93 8.08
C SER A 319 12.18 9.41 8.00
N SER A 320 10.98 8.91 7.78
CA SER A 320 10.71 7.46 7.70
C SER A 320 11.35 6.83 6.45
N GLN A 321 11.52 7.59 5.37
CA GLN A 321 12.20 7.17 4.15
C GLN A 321 12.63 8.38 3.33
N VAL A 322 13.83 8.32 2.74
CA VAL A 322 14.29 9.31 1.76
C VAL A 322 14.32 8.71 0.35
N THR A 323 13.40 9.15 -0.50
CA THR A 323 13.35 8.75 -1.92
C THR A 323 14.03 9.82 -2.78
N THR A 324 15.18 9.50 -3.36
CA THR A 324 15.95 10.42 -4.21
C THR A 324 15.96 9.95 -5.66
N ASN A 325 15.31 10.74 -6.52
CA ASN A 325 15.40 10.66 -7.98
C ASN A 325 16.19 11.83 -8.57
N GLY A 326 16.44 12.89 -7.78
CA GLY A 326 17.38 13.97 -8.06
C GLY A 326 18.73 13.76 -7.36
N THR A 327 19.20 14.76 -6.62
CA THR A 327 20.41 14.69 -5.80
C THR A 327 20.10 14.97 -4.33
N LEU A 328 20.43 14.04 -3.45
CA LEU A 328 20.61 14.31 -2.02
C LEU A 328 22.10 14.55 -1.75
N ASP A 329 22.43 15.68 -1.15
CA ASP A 329 23.80 16.07 -0.85
C ASP A 329 24.00 16.20 0.66
N ILE A 330 24.89 15.39 1.23
CA ILE A 330 25.28 15.48 2.64
C ILE A 330 26.73 15.92 2.83
N SER A 331 27.41 16.30 1.75
CA SER A 331 28.85 16.59 1.74
C SER A 331 29.26 17.75 2.66
N GLN A 332 28.31 18.58 3.06
CA GLN A 332 28.51 19.75 3.93
C GLN A 332 28.10 19.50 5.40
N THR A 333 27.77 18.26 5.78
CA THR A 333 27.49 17.89 7.20
C THR A 333 28.74 17.29 7.86
N ALA A 334 28.62 16.82 9.11
CA ALA A 334 29.62 15.97 9.77
C ALA A 334 29.29 14.46 9.66
N GLY A 335 28.49 14.09 8.66
CA GLY A 335 27.83 12.77 8.56
C GLY A 335 26.34 12.85 8.85
N THR A 336 25.57 11.97 8.23
CA THR A 336 24.10 11.97 8.30
C THR A 336 23.58 10.58 8.63
N SER A 337 22.60 10.51 9.53
CA SER A 337 21.82 9.28 9.77
C SER A 337 20.45 9.40 9.10
N LEU A 338 20.03 8.36 8.37
CA LEU A 338 18.70 8.23 7.78
C LEU A 338 18.12 6.85 8.14
N THR A 339 16.79 6.72 8.15
CA THR A 339 16.14 5.41 8.36
C THR A 339 16.44 4.47 7.19
N THR A 340 16.00 4.84 5.99
CA THR A 340 16.20 4.09 4.75
C THR A 340 16.25 5.04 3.54
N ILE A 341 16.76 4.54 2.41
CA ILE A 341 16.89 5.25 1.14
C ILE A 341 16.24 4.48 0.00
N ALA A 342 15.70 5.20 -0.98
CA ALA A 342 15.12 4.65 -2.20
C ALA A 342 15.31 5.60 -3.39
N GLY A 343 14.95 5.13 -4.58
CA GLY A 343 14.99 5.92 -5.82
C GLY A 343 16.17 5.60 -6.73
N SER A 344 16.32 6.39 -7.80
CA SER A 344 17.30 6.18 -8.88
C SER A 344 18.28 7.34 -9.07
N GLY A 345 18.29 8.29 -8.14
CA GLY A 345 19.08 9.52 -8.22
C GLY A 345 20.51 9.37 -7.69
N VAL A 346 21.06 10.48 -7.22
CA VAL A 346 22.43 10.56 -6.69
C VAL A 346 22.39 10.90 -5.20
N ILE A 347 23.21 10.20 -4.41
CA ILE A 347 23.55 10.63 -3.06
C ILE A 347 25.03 11.04 -3.04
N ALA A 348 25.30 12.32 -2.81
CA ALA A 348 26.64 12.89 -2.76
C ALA A 348 27.12 12.99 -1.31
N LEU A 349 28.23 12.31 -1.00
CA LEU A 349 28.74 12.16 0.37
C LEU A 349 29.88 13.11 0.71
N GLY A 350 30.64 13.59 -0.27
CA GLY A 350 31.92 14.23 -0.03
C GLY A 350 32.88 13.30 0.72
N ALA A 351 33.32 13.73 1.91
CA ALA A 351 34.11 12.92 2.84
C ALA A 351 33.28 12.36 4.01
N GLN A 352 31.95 12.43 3.93
CA GLN A 352 31.05 12.14 5.06
C GLN A 352 30.51 10.71 5.05
N ASN A 353 30.10 10.25 6.24
CA ASN A 353 29.44 8.96 6.41
C ASN A 353 27.91 9.11 6.28
N LEU A 354 27.30 8.28 5.44
CA LEU A 354 25.86 8.02 5.46
C LEU A 354 25.58 6.78 6.32
N LYS A 355 24.85 6.96 7.42
CA LYS A 355 24.43 5.88 8.31
C LYS A 355 22.94 5.55 8.09
N LEU A 356 22.63 4.30 7.76
CA LEU A 356 21.27 3.80 7.65
C LEU A 356 20.89 3.03 8.93
N THR A 357 19.84 3.48 9.62
CA THR A 357 19.42 2.95 10.92
C THR A 357 18.37 1.86 10.83
N GLY A 358 17.72 1.69 9.68
CA GLY A 358 16.66 0.69 9.45
C GLY A 358 16.38 0.55 7.96
N ALA A 359 17.39 0.15 7.20
CA ALA A 359 17.31 0.14 5.75
C ALA A 359 16.24 -0.85 5.25
N SER A 360 15.63 -0.53 4.12
CA SER A 360 14.59 -1.34 3.50
C SER A 360 14.51 -1.08 2.00
N GLY A 361 14.37 -2.15 1.21
CA GLY A 361 14.10 -2.08 -0.22
C GLY A 361 15.35 -1.88 -1.08
N THR A 362 15.17 -1.18 -2.20
CA THR A 362 16.16 -1.08 -3.28
C THR A 362 16.50 0.38 -3.57
N PHE A 363 17.79 0.68 -3.69
CA PHE A 363 18.31 1.91 -4.25
C PHE A 363 18.97 1.62 -5.61
N ASN A 364 18.34 2.12 -6.68
CA ASN A 364 18.81 1.96 -8.06
C ASN A 364 19.77 3.07 -8.49
N GLY A 365 19.97 4.07 -7.63
CA GLY A 365 20.80 5.23 -7.89
C GLY A 365 22.28 5.00 -7.59
N VAL A 366 23.04 6.09 -7.56
CA VAL A 366 24.49 6.09 -7.31
C VAL A 366 24.80 6.87 -6.03
N ILE A 367 25.47 6.22 -5.09
CA ILE A 367 26.14 6.89 -3.96
C ILE A 367 27.58 7.19 -4.38
N LYS A 368 28.04 8.42 -4.19
CA LYS A 368 29.35 8.88 -4.65
C LYS A 368 30.01 9.91 -3.74
N ASP A 369 31.31 10.07 -3.92
CA ASP A 369 32.06 11.21 -3.40
C ASP A 369 31.67 12.53 -4.10
N GLY A 370 32.18 13.65 -3.59
CA GLY A 370 31.86 15.00 -4.08
C GLY A 370 30.51 15.52 -3.59
N GLY A 371 29.89 16.41 -4.37
CA GLY A 371 28.76 17.24 -3.93
C GLY A 371 29.16 18.71 -3.88
N ILE A 372 28.27 19.56 -3.38
CA ILE A 372 28.47 21.00 -3.20
C ILE A 372 29.68 21.28 -2.30
N GLY A 373 29.86 20.48 -1.24
CA GLY A 373 31.02 20.57 -0.34
C GLY A 373 32.31 19.94 -0.88
N GLY A 374 32.24 19.22 -2.01
CA GLY A 374 33.37 18.46 -2.54
C GLY A 374 33.85 17.34 -1.61
N GLY A 375 35.09 16.88 -1.80
CA GLY A 375 35.73 15.87 -0.95
C GLY A 375 35.64 14.43 -1.47
N THR A 376 36.48 13.57 -0.89
CA THR A 376 36.56 12.13 -1.17
C THR A 376 36.64 11.36 0.15
N GLY A 377 36.41 10.05 0.10
CA GLY A 377 36.40 9.19 1.29
C GLY A 377 35.03 9.07 1.94
N GLY A 378 33.96 9.40 1.20
CA GLY A 378 32.59 9.17 1.65
C GLY A 378 32.36 7.69 1.97
N SER A 379 31.58 7.42 3.00
CA SER A 379 31.38 6.06 3.52
C SER A 379 29.91 5.75 3.77
N LEU A 380 29.60 4.45 3.83
CA LEU A 380 28.26 3.93 4.11
C LEU A 380 28.30 3.03 5.33
N THR A 381 27.41 3.25 6.28
CA THR A 381 27.22 2.37 7.45
C THR A 381 25.79 1.85 7.50
N MET A 382 25.60 0.53 7.40
CA MET A 382 24.34 -0.17 7.62
C MET A 382 24.26 -0.66 9.07
N GLN A 383 23.26 -0.22 9.84
CA GLN A 383 23.06 -0.69 11.21
C GLN A 383 22.20 -1.96 11.30
N GLN A 384 21.12 -2.00 10.53
CA GLN A 384 20.10 -3.05 10.51
C GLN A 384 19.20 -2.85 9.28
N GLY A 385 18.30 -3.80 9.05
CA GLY A 385 17.40 -3.78 7.88
C GLY A 385 18.03 -4.45 6.65
N SER A 386 17.42 -4.29 5.48
CA SER A 386 17.88 -4.87 4.22
C SER A 386 17.94 -3.82 3.12
N LEU A 387 19.06 -3.72 2.41
CA LEU A 387 19.23 -2.79 1.29
C LEU A 387 19.83 -3.50 0.09
N ILE A 388 19.19 -3.34 -1.06
CA ILE A 388 19.74 -3.71 -2.37
C ILE A 388 20.31 -2.45 -3.04
N LEU A 389 21.59 -2.50 -3.41
CA LEU A 389 22.26 -1.49 -4.21
C LEU A 389 22.45 -2.00 -5.65
N ASN A 390 21.66 -1.47 -6.58
CA ASN A 390 21.70 -1.87 -8.00
C ASN A 390 22.56 -0.95 -8.88
N GLY A 391 22.96 0.22 -8.36
CA GLY A 391 23.85 1.14 -9.06
C GLY A 391 25.34 0.82 -8.87
N ALA A 392 26.17 1.47 -9.70
CA ALA A 392 27.62 1.50 -9.51
C ALA A 392 27.99 2.62 -8.53
N ASN A 393 28.18 2.27 -7.26
CA ASN A 393 28.49 3.23 -6.20
C ASN A 393 29.98 3.51 -6.16
N THR A 394 30.34 4.79 -6.28
CA THR A 394 31.71 5.25 -6.53
C THR A 394 32.33 6.01 -5.36
N TYR A 395 31.71 5.99 -4.18
CA TYR A 395 32.33 6.52 -2.97
C TYR A 395 33.58 5.70 -2.60
N SER A 396 34.65 6.39 -2.22
CA SER A 396 35.97 5.75 -2.04
C SER A 396 36.24 5.27 -0.61
N GLY A 397 35.47 5.76 0.37
CA GLY A 397 35.53 5.29 1.75
C GLY A 397 34.92 3.89 1.94
N GLY A 398 35.02 3.36 3.15
CA GLY A 398 34.55 2.01 3.46
C GLY A 398 33.03 1.90 3.59
N THR A 399 32.53 0.68 3.40
CA THR A 399 31.18 0.25 3.75
C THR A 399 31.25 -0.62 5.01
N VAL A 400 30.44 -0.33 6.02
CA VAL A 400 30.34 -1.14 7.24
C VAL A 400 28.94 -1.71 7.37
N VAL A 401 28.81 -3.03 7.44
CA VAL A 401 27.55 -3.74 7.70
C VAL A 401 27.57 -4.23 9.14
N ASN A 402 27.04 -3.42 10.06
CA ASN A 402 26.96 -3.78 11.48
C ASN A 402 25.92 -4.87 11.74
N GLY A 403 24.78 -4.75 11.05
CA GLY A 403 23.64 -5.64 11.18
C GLY A 403 22.77 -5.59 9.94
N GLY A 404 21.93 -6.60 9.76
CA GLY A 404 21.04 -6.69 8.60
C GLY A 404 21.74 -7.15 7.33
N LEU A 405 21.15 -6.86 6.17
CA LEU A 405 21.59 -7.33 4.86
C LEU A 405 21.96 -6.15 3.95
N LEU A 406 23.15 -6.21 3.36
CA LEU A 406 23.52 -5.42 2.19
C LEU A 406 23.68 -6.35 0.99
N GLU A 407 22.88 -6.13 -0.05
CA GLU A 407 22.99 -6.81 -1.34
C GLU A 407 23.58 -5.85 -2.37
N VAL A 408 24.72 -6.23 -2.96
CA VAL A 408 25.37 -5.49 -4.04
C VAL A 408 25.00 -6.17 -5.36
N GLY A 409 24.03 -5.59 -6.06
CA GLY A 409 23.47 -6.14 -7.30
C GLY A 409 22.58 -7.35 -7.05
N ASP A 410 21.30 -7.22 -7.40
CA ASP A 410 20.43 -8.37 -7.57
C ASP A 410 20.79 -9.18 -8.83
N ILE A 411 20.04 -10.25 -9.10
CA ILE A 411 20.28 -11.16 -10.24
C ILE A 411 20.26 -10.44 -11.60
N ASP A 412 19.49 -9.37 -11.73
CA ASP A 412 19.34 -8.59 -12.97
C ASP A 412 20.36 -7.44 -13.05
N HIS A 413 21.07 -7.16 -11.95
CA HIS A 413 22.03 -6.05 -11.82
C HIS A 413 23.42 -6.53 -11.38
N SER A 414 23.94 -7.59 -12.01
CA SER A 414 25.31 -8.09 -11.74
C SER A 414 26.43 -7.07 -12.03
N GLY A 415 26.13 -5.96 -12.71
CA GLY A 415 27.04 -4.83 -12.93
C GLY A 415 27.11 -3.84 -11.76
N ALA A 416 26.28 -3.99 -10.73
CA ALA A 416 26.29 -3.13 -9.56
C ALA A 416 27.61 -3.27 -8.78
N SER A 417 27.99 -2.19 -8.09
CA SER A 417 29.24 -2.20 -7.33
C SER A 417 29.26 -1.25 -6.15
N VAL A 418 30.17 -1.53 -5.22
CA VAL A 418 30.65 -0.60 -4.18
C VAL A 418 32.16 -0.48 -4.32
N ALA A 419 32.69 0.73 -4.52
CA ALA A 419 34.10 0.90 -4.87
C ALA A 419 35.08 0.65 -3.71
N GLY A 420 34.72 1.03 -2.48
CA GLY A 420 35.57 0.91 -1.30
C GLY A 420 35.66 -0.50 -0.68
N ASN A 421 36.33 -0.59 0.46
CA ASN A 421 36.39 -1.81 1.29
C ASN A 421 35.02 -2.08 1.95
N VAL A 422 34.68 -3.36 2.17
CA VAL A 422 33.51 -3.74 2.95
C VAL A 422 33.93 -4.48 4.22
N GLN A 423 33.45 -4.02 5.38
CA GLN A 423 33.54 -4.72 6.65
C GLN A 423 32.17 -5.25 7.04
N VAL A 424 32.07 -6.57 7.21
CA VAL A 424 30.86 -7.25 7.68
C VAL A 424 31.08 -7.62 9.14
N ASN A 425 30.30 -7.05 10.05
CA ASN A 425 30.36 -7.38 11.47
C ASN A 425 29.44 -8.56 11.80
N ALA A 426 29.51 -9.07 13.04
CA ALA A 426 28.90 -10.35 13.45
C ALA A 426 27.41 -10.52 13.08
N SER A 427 26.61 -9.45 13.16
CA SER A 427 25.18 -9.49 12.84
C SER A 427 24.86 -9.06 11.40
N GLY A 428 25.89 -8.71 10.62
CA GLY A 428 25.78 -8.24 9.25
C GLY A 428 25.89 -9.36 8.22
N THR A 429 25.21 -9.16 7.10
CA THR A 429 25.32 -10.01 5.91
C THR A 429 25.64 -9.15 4.70
N LEU A 430 26.65 -9.56 3.93
CA LEU A 430 26.91 -9.06 2.58
C LEU A 430 26.54 -10.13 1.56
N ARG A 431 25.78 -9.76 0.54
CA ARG A 431 25.43 -10.66 -0.56
C ARG A 431 25.42 -9.96 -1.92
N GLY A 432 25.05 -10.69 -2.97
CA GLY A 432 24.69 -10.14 -4.27
C GLY A 432 25.51 -10.72 -5.42
N HIS A 433 25.17 -10.28 -6.63
CA HIS A 433 25.77 -10.69 -7.90
C HIS A 433 26.83 -9.69 -8.41
N GLY A 434 27.01 -8.58 -7.69
CA GLY A 434 27.85 -7.45 -8.07
C GLY A 434 29.31 -7.56 -7.63
N THR A 435 29.96 -6.39 -7.58
CA THR A 435 31.40 -6.30 -7.28
C THR A 435 31.69 -5.38 -6.08
N VAL A 436 32.50 -5.87 -5.15
CA VAL A 436 33.21 -5.05 -4.17
C VAL A 436 34.56 -4.66 -4.74
N GLY A 437 34.82 -3.36 -4.91
CA GLY A 437 36.05 -2.82 -5.48
C GLY A 437 37.26 -2.91 -4.54
N GLY A 438 37.04 -2.91 -3.22
CA GLY A 438 38.09 -3.04 -2.22
C GLY A 438 38.21 -4.45 -1.61
N ASN A 439 38.80 -4.50 -0.42
CA ASN A 439 38.88 -5.71 0.41
C ASN A 439 37.54 -6.00 1.09
N VAL A 440 37.26 -7.28 1.35
CA VAL A 440 36.15 -7.72 2.21
C VAL A 440 36.71 -8.36 3.47
N VAL A 441 36.35 -7.80 4.63
CA VAL A 441 36.66 -8.37 5.95
C VAL A 441 35.36 -8.90 6.56
N ASN A 442 35.26 -10.22 6.67
CA ASN A 442 34.06 -10.90 7.12
C ASN A 442 34.19 -11.37 8.59
N SER A 443 33.45 -10.73 9.48
CA SER A 443 33.19 -11.19 10.86
C SER A 443 31.74 -11.67 11.07
N GLY A 444 30.90 -11.64 10.03
CA GLY A 444 29.49 -12.04 10.01
C GLY A 444 29.22 -13.07 8.93
N THR A 445 28.31 -12.77 7.99
CA THR A 445 28.00 -13.66 6.85
C THR A 445 28.32 -12.98 5.51
N VAL A 446 28.99 -13.71 4.62
CA VAL A 446 29.09 -13.34 3.19
C VAL A 446 28.39 -14.43 2.39
N ALA A 447 27.45 -14.05 1.52
CA ALA A 447 26.63 -14.97 0.75
C ALA A 447 26.66 -14.59 -0.73
N PRO A 448 27.54 -15.15 -1.57
CA PRO A 448 27.54 -14.84 -2.98
C PRO A 448 26.20 -15.14 -3.65
N GLY A 449 25.66 -14.15 -4.35
CA GLY A 449 24.36 -14.21 -5.01
C GLY A 449 23.18 -13.73 -4.16
N GLY A 450 22.02 -14.25 -4.54
CA GLY A 450 20.63 -13.89 -4.19
C GLY A 450 19.82 -15.20 -4.26
N SER A 451 19.96 -15.76 -5.45
CA SER A 451 20.00 -17.16 -5.83
C SER A 451 21.46 -17.62 -6.01
N ILE A 452 21.68 -18.81 -6.58
CA ILE A 452 22.98 -19.24 -7.10
C ILE A 452 23.59 -18.15 -8.00
N GLY A 453 24.72 -17.58 -7.57
CA GLY A 453 25.34 -16.43 -8.22
C GLY A 453 26.80 -16.23 -7.84
N THR A 454 27.42 -15.18 -8.40
CA THR A 454 28.81 -14.83 -8.12
C THR A 454 28.90 -13.46 -7.48
N LEU A 455 29.55 -13.37 -6.31
CA LEU A 455 29.98 -12.10 -5.73
C LEU A 455 31.46 -11.92 -6.02
N SER A 456 31.81 -10.79 -6.64
CA SER A 456 33.21 -10.48 -6.98
C SER A 456 33.84 -9.54 -5.97
N VAL A 457 35.08 -9.82 -5.58
CA VAL A 457 35.91 -8.99 -4.70
C VAL A 457 37.20 -8.66 -5.43
N SER A 458 37.39 -7.39 -5.80
CA SER A 458 38.58 -6.94 -6.51
C SER A 458 39.82 -6.89 -5.61
N GLY A 459 39.63 -6.71 -4.30
CA GLY A 459 40.69 -6.80 -3.30
C GLY A 459 40.86 -8.21 -2.72
N ASN A 460 41.33 -8.27 -1.47
CA ASN A 460 41.45 -9.50 -0.70
C ASN A 460 40.16 -9.83 0.04
N TYR A 461 39.94 -11.11 0.30
CA TYR A 461 38.90 -11.62 1.18
C TYR A 461 39.52 -12.21 2.45
N SER A 462 39.01 -11.83 3.63
CA SER A 462 39.43 -12.41 4.91
C SER A 462 38.22 -12.78 5.76
N GLN A 463 38.12 -14.04 6.16
CA GLN A 463 37.07 -14.54 7.06
C GLN A 463 37.58 -14.77 8.48
N ALA A 464 36.87 -14.24 9.47
CA ALA A 464 37.13 -14.48 10.88
C ALA A 464 36.66 -15.88 11.33
N SER A 465 37.14 -16.34 12.48
CA SER A 465 36.82 -17.69 12.99
C SER A 465 35.37 -17.89 13.43
N ASN A 466 34.64 -16.81 13.71
CA ASN A 466 33.23 -16.81 14.09
C ASN A 466 32.29 -16.43 12.92
N ALA A 467 32.83 -16.27 11.71
CA ALA A 467 32.11 -15.83 10.52
C ALA A 467 31.79 -17.00 9.58
N ALA A 468 30.86 -16.76 8.66
CA ALA A 468 30.39 -17.73 7.68
C ALA A 468 30.51 -17.23 6.24
N LEU A 469 30.88 -18.14 5.34
CA LEU A 469 30.64 -18.03 3.90
C LEU A 469 29.44 -18.92 3.58
N ALA A 470 28.34 -18.34 3.11
CA ALA A 470 27.14 -19.07 2.74
C ALA A 470 27.10 -19.32 1.23
N ILE A 471 26.93 -20.58 0.82
CA ILE A 471 26.94 -21.02 -0.58
C ILE A 471 25.66 -21.81 -0.86
N GLU A 472 24.91 -21.37 -1.85
CA GLU A 472 23.80 -22.13 -2.41
C GLU A 472 24.33 -23.11 -3.47
N VAL A 473 23.75 -24.31 -3.54
CA VAL A 473 24.15 -25.38 -4.45
C VAL A 473 22.90 -26.04 -4.99
N SER A 474 22.83 -26.22 -6.30
CA SER A 474 21.85 -27.04 -6.99
C SER A 474 22.55 -28.21 -7.68
N PRO A 475 21.82 -29.19 -8.24
CA PRO A 475 22.43 -30.24 -9.05
C PRO A 475 23.23 -29.70 -10.23
N THR A 476 22.89 -28.51 -10.75
CA THR A 476 23.49 -27.94 -11.94
C THR A 476 24.56 -26.89 -11.66
N ALA A 477 24.48 -26.14 -10.55
CA ALA A 477 25.36 -25.01 -10.27
C ALA A 477 25.61 -24.78 -8.76
N ALA A 478 26.52 -23.87 -8.42
CA ALA A 478 26.75 -23.41 -7.05
C ALA A 478 27.12 -21.92 -7.04
N SER A 479 26.82 -21.23 -5.94
CA SER A 479 27.30 -19.88 -5.69
C SER A 479 28.83 -19.84 -5.60
N VAL A 480 29.41 -18.72 -6.03
CA VAL A 480 30.86 -18.54 -6.11
C VAL A 480 31.29 -17.22 -5.50
N LEU A 481 32.24 -17.27 -4.56
CA LEU A 481 33.01 -16.09 -4.17
C LEU A 481 34.23 -15.97 -5.10
N ASN A 482 34.26 -14.94 -5.94
CA ASN A 482 35.35 -14.70 -6.88
C ASN A 482 36.24 -13.55 -6.40
N VAL A 483 37.50 -13.83 -6.07
CA VAL A 483 38.44 -12.89 -5.45
C VAL A 483 39.61 -12.64 -6.40
N ALA A 484 39.80 -11.40 -6.84
CA ALA A 484 40.94 -11.01 -7.66
C ALA A 484 42.24 -10.86 -6.83
N GLY A 485 42.12 -10.65 -5.52
CA GLY A 485 43.22 -10.74 -4.56
C GLY A 485 43.44 -12.16 -4.03
N SER A 486 43.88 -12.23 -2.78
CA SER A 486 44.02 -13.47 -2.00
C SER A 486 42.77 -13.71 -1.13
N ALA A 487 42.48 -14.99 -0.84
CA ALA A 487 41.39 -15.38 0.06
C ALA A 487 41.94 -16.10 1.30
N THR A 488 41.70 -15.54 2.48
CA THR A 488 42.05 -16.12 3.77
C THR A 488 40.81 -16.69 4.45
N LEU A 489 40.77 -18.01 4.62
CA LEU A 489 39.60 -18.76 5.08
C LEU A 489 39.75 -19.21 6.54
N ASN A 490 38.66 -19.14 7.30
CA ASN A 490 38.52 -19.59 8.69
C ASN A 490 37.04 -19.87 8.97
N GLY A 491 36.64 -20.26 10.18
CA GLY A 491 35.25 -20.29 10.61
C GLY A 491 34.39 -21.31 9.85
N VAL A 492 33.21 -20.89 9.39
CA VAL A 492 32.18 -21.78 8.85
C VAL A 492 32.05 -21.62 7.34
N LEU A 493 31.93 -22.74 6.63
CA LEU A 493 31.28 -22.79 5.32
C LEU A 493 29.84 -23.29 5.52
N ALA A 494 28.85 -22.45 5.26
CA ALA A 494 27.45 -22.81 5.32
C ALA A 494 26.95 -23.13 3.92
N ILE A 495 26.41 -24.33 3.71
CA ILE A 495 25.92 -24.78 2.41
C ILE A 495 24.41 -24.95 2.48
N THR A 496 23.69 -24.39 1.51
CA THR A 496 22.27 -24.63 1.29
C THR A 496 22.10 -25.43 0.01
N PHE A 497 21.48 -26.60 0.08
CA PHE A 497 21.17 -27.41 -1.10
C PHE A 497 19.74 -27.17 -1.58
N ASP A 498 19.61 -26.81 -2.85
CA ASP A 498 18.35 -26.60 -3.54
C ASP A 498 17.70 -27.94 -3.93
N PRO A 499 16.38 -27.97 -4.17
CA PRO A 499 15.68 -29.17 -4.60
C PRO A 499 16.26 -29.78 -5.89
N GLY A 500 16.27 -31.11 -5.97
CA GLY A 500 16.70 -31.85 -7.16
C GLY A 500 17.44 -33.15 -6.86
N THR A 501 18.02 -33.75 -7.91
CA THR A 501 18.73 -35.04 -7.84
C THR A 501 20.24 -34.81 -7.93
N TYR A 502 20.93 -35.05 -6.82
CA TYR A 502 22.37 -34.90 -6.73
C TYR A 502 23.09 -36.18 -7.13
N THR A 503 24.18 -35.98 -7.87
CA THR A 503 25.13 -37.01 -8.28
C THR A 503 26.54 -36.56 -7.90
N ALA A 504 27.52 -37.47 -7.94
CA ALA A 504 28.91 -37.11 -7.76
C ALA A 504 29.33 -35.97 -8.72
N LYS A 505 29.72 -34.82 -8.15
CA LYS A 505 30.05 -33.61 -8.89
C LYS A 505 30.94 -32.70 -8.06
N GLN A 506 31.78 -31.93 -8.75
CA GLN A 506 32.62 -30.91 -8.15
C GLN A 506 32.10 -29.51 -8.51
N TYR A 507 32.05 -28.63 -7.52
CA TYR A 507 31.61 -27.24 -7.63
C TYR A 507 32.71 -26.32 -7.13
N ALA A 508 33.15 -25.37 -7.95
CA ALA A 508 34.01 -24.29 -7.48
C ALA A 508 33.17 -23.35 -6.61
N ILE A 509 33.60 -23.08 -5.37
CA ILE A 509 32.86 -22.23 -4.42
C ILE A 509 33.66 -21.00 -4.00
N VAL A 510 34.99 -21.06 -4.10
CA VAL A 510 35.89 -19.92 -3.95
C VAL A 510 36.93 -19.95 -5.05
N SER A 511 37.15 -18.82 -5.71
CA SER A 511 38.27 -18.58 -6.63
C SER A 511 39.09 -17.41 -6.12
N ALA A 512 40.41 -17.52 -6.08
CA ALA A 512 41.31 -16.46 -5.63
C ALA A 512 42.54 -16.35 -6.54
N ALA A 513 42.69 -15.24 -7.27
CA ALA A 513 43.76 -15.10 -8.26
C ALA A 513 45.16 -15.04 -7.63
N ASN A 514 45.29 -14.51 -6.41
CA ASN A 514 46.56 -14.46 -5.66
C ASN A 514 46.64 -15.51 -4.55
N GLY A 515 45.83 -16.56 -4.63
CA GLY A 515 45.92 -17.75 -3.80
C GLY A 515 44.96 -17.81 -2.62
N VAL A 516 44.73 -19.04 -2.15
CA VAL A 516 43.90 -19.38 -0.99
C VAL A 516 44.80 -19.79 0.16
N SER A 517 44.54 -19.23 1.35
CA SER A 517 45.21 -19.60 2.59
C SER A 517 44.21 -19.90 3.70
N GLY A 518 44.61 -20.71 4.69
CA GLY A 518 43.69 -21.19 5.73
C GLY A 518 42.70 -22.25 5.22
N ARG A 519 41.78 -22.66 6.09
CA ARG A 519 40.72 -23.64 5.82
C ARG A 519 39.48 -23.29 6.64
N PHE A 520 38.32 -23.74 6.20
CA PHE A 520 37.13 -23.67 7.04
C PHE A 520 37.30 -24.63 8.23
N THR A 521 36.99 -24.15 9.43
CA THR A 521 37.06 -24.93 10.66
C THR A 521 35.91 -25.93 10.73
N SER A 522 34.75 -25.58 10.17
CA SER A 522 33.59 -26.46 10.08
C SER A 522 32.79 -26.18 8.81
N VAL A 523 32.02 -27.19 8.39
CA VAL A 523 31.04 -27.09 7.32
C VAL A 523 29.67 -27.37 7.94
N SER A 524 28.72 -26.46 7.78
CA SER A 524 27.31 -26.72 8.07
C SER A 524 26.57 -26.90 6.75
N SER A 525 25.68 -27.87 6.70
CA SER A 525 24.78 -28.08 5.57
C SER A 525 23.35 -27.93 6.06
N THR A 526 22.66 -26.94 5.53
CA THR A 526 21.20 -26.87 5.59
C THR A 526 20.66 -27.39 4.28
N VAL A 527 19.61 -28.16 4.39
CA VAL A 527 18.94 -28.88 3.33
C VAL A 527 17.48 -28.55 3.55
N SER A 528 16.77 -28.12 2.50
CA SER A 528 15.34 -27.85 2.62
C SER A 528 14.64 -29.04 3.30
N ALA A 529 13.84 -28.79 4.35
CA ALA A 529 13.16 -29.79 5.21
C ALA A 529 14.05 -30.71 6.07
N GLY A 530 15.34 -30.43 6.26
CA GLY A 530 16.21 -31.35 7.00
C GLY A 530 16.56 -32.61 6.20
N ALA A 531 16.43 -32.57 4.88
CA ALA A 531 16.76 -33.66 3.96
C ALA A 531 18.26 -33.98 3.93
N ASN A 532 18.73 -35.02 4.60
CA ASN A 532 20.15 -35.39 4.55
C ASN A 532 20.61 -35.69 3.10
N LEU A 533 21.85 -35.30 2.74
CA LEU A 533 22.53 -35.73 1.51
C LEU A 533 22.73 -37.27 1.41
N GLY A 534 22.09 -38.06 2.28
CA GLY A 534 22.10 -39.50 2.29
C GLY A 534 23.52 -40.05 2.36
N SER A 535 23.89 -40.84 1.36
CA SER A 535 25.21 -41.46 1.20
C SER A 535 26.22 -40.58 0.44
N LEU A 536 25.84 -39.41 -0.09
CA LEU A 536 26.80 -38.53 -0.76
C LEU A 536 27.79 -37.99 0.27
N GLN A 537 29.05 -38.35 0.11
CA GLN A 537 30.12 -37.80 0.94
C GLN A 537 30.46 -36.40 0.43
N THR A 538 30.32 -35.41 1.32
CA THR A 538 30.76 -34.04 1.10
C THR A 538 32.21 -33.89 1.54
N ALA A 539 33.04 -33.38 0.63
CA ALA A 539 34.43 -33.05 0.91
C ALA A 539 34.80 -31.70 0.33
N LEU A 540 35.80 -31.04 0.91
CA LEU A 540 36.37 -29.82 0.37
C LEU A 540 37.75 -30.09 -0.21
N ALA A 541 37.94 -29.76 -1.47
CA ALA A 541 39.23 -29.79 -2.15
C ALA A 541 39.85 -28.38 -2.14
N TYR A 542 41.00 -28.25 -1.49
CA TYR A 542 41.77 -27.00 -1.42
C TYR A 542 42.93 -27.05 -2.42
N GLY A 543 42.88 -26.18 -3.42
CA GLY A 543 43.98 -25.93 -4.35
C GLY A 543 44.67 -24.59 -4.07
N THR A 544 45.71 -24.27 -4.84
CA THR A 544 46.46 -23.02 -4.69
C THR A 544 45.58 -21.78 -4.84
N ASN A 545 44.63 -21.80 -5.79
CA ASN A 545 43.82 -20.65 -6.19
C ASN A 545 42.30 -20.91 -6.10
N GLN A 546 41.89 -22.06 -5.56
CA GLN A 546 40.49 -22.46 -5.56
C GLN A 546 40.15 -23.33 -4.34
N VAL A 547 38.92 -23.19 -3.86
CA VAL A 547 38.26 -24.20 -3.03
C VAL A 547 37.06 -24.74 -3.77
N ALA A 548 36.97 -26.07 -3.83
CA ALA A 548 35.86 -26.77 -4.45
C ALA A 548 35.11 -27.65 -3.45
N LEU A 549 33.77 -27.61 -3.51
CA LEU A 549 32.91 -28.62 -2.90
C LEU A 549 32.88 -29.84 -3.81
N VAL A 550 33.24 -31.00 -3.26
CA VAL A 550 33.19 -32.28 -3.95
C VAL A 550 32.08 -33.10 -3.32
N LEU A 551 31.08 -33.45 -4.12
CA LEU A 551 30.12 -34.49 -3.82
C LEU A 551 30.63 -35.78 -4.44
N SER A 552 30.78 -36.83 -3.64
CA SER A 552 31.23 -38.15 -4.08
C SER A 552 30.25 -39.23 -3.66
N ASP A 553 29.97 -40.17 -4.56
CA ASP A 553 29.03 -41.27 -4.29
C ASP A 553 29.65 -42.25 -3.28
N ALA A 554 28.96 -42.54 -2.17
CA ALA A 554 29.32 -43.71 -1.36
C ALA A 554 28.58 -44.99 -1.80
N VAL A 555 27.37 -44.90 -2.38
CA VAL A 555 26.57 -46.02 -2.92
C VAL A 555 25.50 -45.50 -3.89
N THR A 556 25.24 -46.19 -5.01
CA THR A 556 24.07 -46.02 -5.91
C THR A 556 22.78 -46.46 -5.20
N PRO A 557 21.68 -45.68 -5.15
CA PRO A 557 21.17 -44.68 -6.11
C PRO A 557 21.49 -43.20 -5.78
N PRO A 558 21.25 -42.25 -6.72
CA PRO A 558 21.43 -40.81 -6.50
C PRO A 558 20.56 -40.27 -5.36
N VAL A 559 21.00 -39.16 -4.77
CA VAL A 559 20.36 -38.56 -3.59
C VAL A 559 19.41 -37.47 -4.03
N VAL A 560 18.20 -37.50 -3.47
CA VAL A 560 17.12 -36.58 -3.84
C VAL A 560 16.87 -35.62 -2.68
N VAL A 561 16.95 -34.31 -2.95
CA VAL A 561 16.54 -33.24 -2.03
C VAL A 561 15.16 -32.76 -2.47
N ALA A 562 14.15 -32.97 -1.63
CA ALA A 562 12.78 -32.58 -1.94
C ALA A 562 12.52 -31.09 -1.68
N PRO A 563 11.63 -30.44 -2.45
CA PRO A 563 11.18 -29.10 -2.15
C PRO A 563 10.33 -29.06 -0.86
N ILE A 564 10.29 -27.87 -0.24
CA ILE A 564 9.47 -27.57 0.93
C ILE A 564 8.41 -26.54 0.60
N ASP A 565 7.44 -26.36 1.52
CA ASP A 565 6.43 -25.30 1.46
C ASP A 565 5.67 -25.33 0.13
N THR A 566 5.15 -26.51 -0.24
CA THR A 566 4.51 -26.74 -1.55
C THR A 566 3.00 -26.93 -1.48
N SER A 567 2.43 -27.00 -0.27
CA SER A 567 1.01 -27.29 -0.07
C SER A 567 0.10 -26.11 -0.48
N ILE A 568 0.63 -24.87 -0.52
CA ILE A 568 -0.09 -23.68 -0.98
C ILE A 568 -0.68 -23.82 -2.40
N TYR A 569 -0.01 -24.57 -3.30
CA TYR A 569 -0.51 -24.80 -4.65
C TYR A 569 -1.84 -25.54 -4.65
N THR A 570 -1.99 -26.52 -3.74
CA THR A 570 -3.23 -27.28 -3.63
C THR A 570 -4.32 -26.53 -2.87
N ALA A 571 -3.95 -25.64 -1.94
CA ALA A 571 -4.86 -24.79 -1.17
C ALA A 571 -5.62 -23.83 -2.10
N LEU A 572 -4.95 -23.29 -3.13
CA LEU A 572 -5.54 -22.49 -4.20
C LEU A 572 -6.71 -23.24 -4.88
N GLY A 573 -6.45 -24.42 -5.46
CA GLY A 573 -7.49 -25.18 -6.15
C GLY A 573 -8.62 -25.65 -5.23
N SER A 574 -8.31 -25.99 -3.98
CA SER A 574 -9.31 -26.34 -2.98
C SER A 574 -10.23 -25.15 -2.67
N THR A 575 -9.67 -23.96 -2.53
CA THR A 575 -10.40 -22.71 -2.29
C THR A 575 -11.27 -22.32 -3.48
N ALA A 576 -10.75 -22.45 -4.71
CA ALA A 576 -11.51 -22.22 -5.95
C ALA A 576 -12.71 -23.19 -6.06
N SER A 577 -12.49 -24.49 -5.87
CA SER A 577 -13.55 -25.51 -5.88
C SER A 577 -14.64 -25.23 -4.84
N MET A 578 -14.28 -24.86 -3.60
CA MET A 578 -15.26 -24.44 -2.59
C MET A 578 -16.05 -23.21 -3.04
N GLY A 579 -15.41 -22.22 -3.67
CA GLY A 579 -16.05 -21.01 -4.18
C GLY A 579 -17.04 -21.32 -5.32
N ALA A 580 -16.66 -22.21 -6.23
CA ALA A 580 -17.49 -22.72 -7.31
C ALA A 580 -18.76 -23.43 -6.77
N GLN A 581 -18.59 -24.26 -5.74
CA GLN A 581 -19.71 -24.96 -5.09
C GLN A 581 -20.68 -24.01 -4.36
N THR A 582 -20.15 -22.96 -3.73
CA THR A 582 -20.96 -21.90 -3.09
C THR A 582 -21.73 -21.08 -4.12
N ALA A 583 -21.11 -20.72 -5.25
CA ALA A 583 -21.78 -20.02 -6.34
C ALA A 583 -22.94 -20.85 -6.93
N SER A 584 -22.72 -22.15 -7.14
CA SER A 584 -23.76 -23.06 -7.62
C SER A 584 -24.93 -23.19 -6.63
N MET A 585 -24.65 -23.33 -5.32
CA MET A 585 -25.70 -23.38 -4.29
C MET A 585 -26.50 -22.08 -4.19
N THR A 586 -25.87 -20.92 -4.34
CA THR A 586 -26.58 -19.63 -4.33
C THR A 586 -27.64 -19.56 -5.44
N LEU A 587 -27.32 -20.06 -6.64
CA LEU A 587 -28.26 -20.13 -7.76
C LEU A 587 -29.36 -21.18 -7.55
N LEU A 588 -29.02 -22.40 -7.08
CA LEU A 588 -30.01 -23.44 -6.81
C LEU A 588 -30.96 -23.05 -5.66
N GLY A 589 -30.45 -22.41 -4.62
CA GLY A 589 -31.23 -21.88 -3.49
C GLY A 589 -32.21 -20.80 -3.93
N ARG A 590 -31.83 -19.92 -4.87
CA ARG A 590 -32.74 -18.92 -5.46
C ARG A 590 -33.94 -19.54 -6.15
N MET A 591 -33.73 -20.63 -6.88
CA MET A 591 -34.79 -21.33 -7.61
C MET A 591 -35.58 -22.33 -6.75
N SER A 592 -35.37 -22.35 -5.42
CA SER A 592 -36.10 -23.24 -4.51
C SER A 592 -37.58 -22.89 -4.35
N ARG A 593 -37.95 -21.63 -4.67
CA ARG A 593 -39.31 -21.09 -4.64
C ARG A 593 -39.69 -20.51 -6.00
N ALA A 594 -41.00 -20.44 -6.26
CA ALA A 594 -41.49 -19.91 -7.53
C ALA A 594 -41.09 -18.43 -7.68
N SER A 595 -40.44 -18.09 -8.79
CA SER A 595 -40.08 -16.70 -9.08
C SER A 595 -41.34 -15.84 -9.27
N THR A 596 -41.27 -14.61 -8.75
CA THR A 596 -42.29 -13.57 -8.95
C THR A 596 -42.20 -12.95 -10.35
N ALA A 597 -41.10 -13.17 -11.10
CA ALA A 597 -40.95 -12.70 -12.46
C ALA A 597 -42.06 -13.22 -13.38
N THR A 598 -42.43 -12.42 -14.37
CA THR A 598 -43.34 -12.81 -15.45
C THR A 598 -42.66 -12.64 -16.81
N ALA A 599 -43.38 -12.95 -17.90
CA ALA A 599 -42.88 -12.67 -19.24
C ALA A 599 -42.79 -11.16 -19.52
N ALA A 600 -43.68 -10.36 -18.91
CA ALA A 600 -43.74 -8.90 -19.09
C ALA A 600 -42.92 -8.13 -18.04
N THR A 601 -42.70 -8.71 -16.85
CA THR A 601 -42.00 -8.10 -15.71
C THR A 601 -40.84 -9.00 -15.25
N PRO A 602 -39.63 -8.85 -15.82
CA PRO A 602 -38.47 -9.63 -15.40
C PRO A 602 -38.04 -9.25 -13.97
N ALA A 603 -37.25 -10.10 -13.33
CA ALA A 603 -36.67 -9.83 -12.02
C ALA A 603 -35.14 -9.77 -12.12
N GLY A 604 -34.55 -8.79 -11.42
CA GLY A 604 -33.11 -8.68 -11.23
C GLY A 604 -32.74 -8.85 -9.77
N TRP A 605 -31.52 -9.33 -9.53
CA TRP A 605 -31.05 -9.55 -8.17
C TRP A 605 -29.54 -9.42 -8.06
N ILE A 606 -29.08 -9.13 -6.85
CA ILE A 606 -27.67 -9.17 -6.45
C ILE A 606 -27.55 -9.91 -5.10
N ASP A 607 -26.44 -10.59 -4.91
CA ASP A 607 -26.05 -11.33 -3.71
C ASP A 607 -24.59 -11.00 -3.41
N ALA A 608 -24.35 -10.16 -2.41
CA ALA A 608 -23.01 -9.83 -1.94
C ALA A 608 -22.66 -10.75 -0.76
N THR A 609 -21.49 -11.37 -0.80
CA THR A 609 -21.06 -12.38 0.17
C THR A 609 -19.68 -12.08 0.71
N GLY A 610 -19.46 -12.31 2.00
CA GLY A 610 -18.15 -12.38 2.65
C GLY A 610 -18.05 -13.66 3.46
N SER A 611 -16.92 -14.36 3.40
CA SER A 611 -16.71 -15.63 4.08
C SER A 611 -15.30 -15.77 4.64
N HIS A 612 -15.19 -16.52 5.73
CA HIS A 612 -13.93 -16.95 6.32
C HIS A 612 -13.98 -18.47 6.47
N ALA A 613 -13.07 -19.16 5.79
CA ALA A 613 -12.92 -20.61 5.85
C ALA A 613 -11.61 -20.98 6.54
N ASN A 614 -11.63 -22.06 7.31
CA ASN A 614 -10.45 -22.67 7.92
C ASN A 614 -10.47 -24.16 7.64
N VAL A 615 -9.40 -24.65 7.01
CA VAL A 615 -9.16 -26.06 6.70
C VAL A 615 -7.91 -26.52 7.44
N GLY A 616 -8.06 -27.45 8.37
CA GLY A 616 -6.96 -28.04 9.12
C GLY A 616 -6.07 -28.95 8.27
N GLY A 617 -4.83 -29.14 8.72
CA GLY A 617 -3.87 -30.03 8.07
C GLY A 617 -4.27 -31.50 8.15
N THR A 618 -3.88 -32.28 7.14
CA THR A 618 -4.11 -33.74 7.09
C THR A 618 -2.86 -34.44 6.55
N ASN A 619 -2.58 -35.66 7.03
CA ASN A 619 -1.43 -36.47 6.60
C ASN A 619 -0.04 -35.80 6.75
N GLY A 620 0.10 -34.85 7.69
CA GLY A 620 1.35 -34.10 7.89
C GLY A 620 1.44 -32.81 7.06
N GLU A 621 0.50 -32.59 6.14
CA GLU A 621 0.45 -31.38 5.33
C GLU A 621 -0.17 -30.21 6.12
N PRO A 622 0.35 -28.98 5.95
CA PRO A 622 -0.23 -27.77 6.53
C PRO A 622 -1.71 -27.56 6.19
N GLY A 623 -2.45 -26.97 7.13
CA GLY A 623 -3.79 -26.44 6.89
C GLY A 623 -3.72 -25.03 6.30
N PHE A 624 -4.86 -24.47 5.88
CA PHE A 624 -4.94 -23.10 5.36
C PHE A 624 -6.20 -22.38 5.82
N GLN A 625 -6.17 -21.06 5.76
CA GLN A 625 -7.33 -20.19 5.95
C GLN A 625 -7.61 -19.42 4.66
N ALA A 626 -8.88 -19.15 4.37
CA ALA A 626 -9.28 -18.40 3.19
C ALA A 626 -10.34 -17.34 3.54
N ASN A 627 -10.04 -16.08 3.29
CA ASN A 627 -10.98 -14.98 3.36
C ASN A 627 -11.49 -14.67 1.97
N ARG A 628 -12.80 -14.80 1.72
CA ARG A 628 -13.37 -14.54 0.39
C ARG A 628 -14.48 -13.52 0.46
N TYR A 629 -14.51 -12.60 -0.50
CA TYR A 629 -15.61 -11.65 -0.64
C TYR A 629 -15.92 -11.39 -2.11
N GLY A 630 -17.16 -11.01 -2.39
CA GLY A 630 -17.58 -10.77 -3.76
C GLY A 630 -19.09 -10.65 -3.90
N PHE A 631 -19.54 -10.76 -5.15
CA PHE A 631 -20.97 -10.75 -5.44
C PHE A 631 -21.31 -11.61 -6.66
N LEU A 632 -22.55 -12.09 -6.67
CA LEU A 632 -23.24 -12.57 -7.86
C LEU A 632 -24.43 -11.66 -8.16
N THR A 633 -24.69 -11.40 -9.43
CA THR A 633 -25.85 -10.64 -9.88
C THR A 633 -26.49 -11.34 -11.06
N GLY A 634 -27.81 -11.24 -11.22
CA GLY A 634 -28.51 -11.93 -12.27
C GLY A 634 -29.84 -11.32 -12.66
N LEU A 635 -30.33 -11.76 -13.82
CA LEU A 635 -31.62 -11.41 -14.37
C LEU A 635 -32.36 -12.70 -14.75
N GLU A 636 -33.65 -12.76 -14.45
CA GLU A 636 -34.51 -13.89 -14.77
C GLU A 636 -35.88 -13.45 -15.29
N LYS A 637 -36.51 -14.33 -16.08
CA LYS A 637 -37.87 -14.14 -16.60
C LYS A 637 -38.60 -15.47 -16.74
N LYS A 638 -39.93 -15.42 -16.82
CA LYS A 638 -40.74 -16.58 -17.21
C LYS A 638 -40.87 -16.71 -18.73
N VAL A 639 -40.67 -17.92 -19.24
CA VAL A 639 -40.87 -18.33 -20.62
C VAL A 639 -41.73 -19.60 -20.61
N GLY A 640 -43.03 -19.46 -20.87
CA GLY A 640 -43.98 -20.55 -20.69
C GLY A 640 -44.03 -21.02 -19.23
N GLN A 641 -43.79 -22.30 -19.00
CA GLN A 641 -43.73 -22.89 -17.65
C GLN A 641 -42.33 -22.87 -17.02
N TYR A 642 -41.36 -22.27 -17.70
CA TYR A 642 -39.97 -22.23 -17.26
C TYR A 642 -39.63 -20.84 -16.72
N THR A 643 -38.87 -20.78 -15.63
CA THR A 643 -38.07 -19.59 -15.30
C THR A 643 -36.68 -19.81 -15.85
N VAL A 644 -36.15 -18.83 -16.57
CA VAL A 644 -34.79 -18.86 -17.12
C VAL A 644 -34.05 -17.59 -16.72
N GLY A 645 -32.77 -17.72 -16.39
CA GLY A 645 -31.95 -16.59 -16.00
C GLY A 645 -30.48 -16.77 -16.32
N VAL A 646 -29.79 -15.64 -16.29
CA VAL A 646 -28.33 -15.54 -16.40
C VAL A 646 -27.79 -14.78 -15.19
N ALA A 647 -26.61 -15.17 -14.74
CA ALA A 647 -25.91 -14.53 -13.65
C ALA A 647 -24.45 -14.31 -14.01
N GLY A 648 -23.87 -13.24 -13.51
CA GLY A 648 -22.44 -12.99 -13.55
C GLY A 648 -21.96 -12.49 -12.19
N GLY A 649 -20.66 -12.56 -11.94
CA GLY A 649 -20.11 -12.03 -10.70
C GLY A 649 -18.60 -12.07 -10.61
N TYR A 650 -18.13 -11.56 -9.48
CA TYR A 650 -16.72 -11.47 -9.15
C TYR A 650 -16.51 -11.88 -7.69
N THR A 651 -15.45 -12.63 -7.43
CA THR A 651 -15.00 -12.96 -6.07
C THR A 651 -13.49 -12.77 -5.96
N HIS A 652 -13.06 -12.24 -4.84
CA HIS A 652 -11.67 -12.22 -4.40
C HIS A 652 -11.48 -13.20 -3.25
N ALA A 653 -10.33 -13.86 -3.17
CA ALA A 653 -9.91 -14.70 -2.07
C ALA A 653 -8.46 -14.38 -1.69
N ASP A 654 -8.21 -14.18 -0.40
CA ASP A 654 -6.88 -14.21 0.21
C ASP A 654 -6.73 -15.53 0.98
N ILE A 655 -5.62 -16.23 0.80
CA ILE A 655 -5.34 -17.54 1.36
C ILE A 655 -4.00 -17.49 2.10
N ASP A 656 -4.00 -17.94 3.34
CA ASP A 656 -2.80 -18.03 4.18
C ASP A 656 -2.63 -19.47 4.67
N GLU A 657 -1.44 -20.03 4.49
CA GLU A 657 -1.12 -21.35 4.98
C GLU A 657 -0.66 -21.32 6.45
N GLN A 658 -1.04 -22.34 7.21
CA GLN A 658 -0.70 -22.44 8.62
C GLN A 658 0.77 -22.88 8.74
N GLN A 659 1.57 -22.12 9.48
CA GLN A 659 2.93 -22.47 9.93
C GLN A 659 4.07 -22.35 8.90
N THR A 660 3.80 -22.16 7.61
CA THR A 660 4.84 -22.01 6.58
C THR A 660 5.15 -20.54 6.26
N GLY A 661 4.15 -19.65 6.37
CA GLY A 661 4.27 -18.27 5.91
C GLY A 661 3.90 -18.09 4.43
N ASP A 662 3.48 -19.18 3.77
CA ASP A 662 2.99 -19.14 2.40
C ASP A 662 1.65 -18.43 2.30
N SER A 663 1.46 -17.72 1.19
CA SER A 663 0.22 -16.98 0.92
C SER A 663 -0.14 -17.02 -0.55
N ALA A 664 -1.43 -16.87 -0.84
CA ALA A 664 -1.95 -16.83 -2.19
C ALA A 664 -3.22 -15.97 -2.31
N SER A 665 -3.55 -15.59 -3.54
CA SER A 665 -4.80 -14.88 -3.84
C SER A 665 -5.46 -15.40 -5.12
N ILE A 666 -6.79 -15.32 -5.17
CA ILE A 666 -7.60 -15.69 -6.34
C ILE A 666 -8.57 -14.56 -6.65
N ASP A 667 -8.55 -14.10 -7.90
CA ASP A 667 -9.59 -13.25 -8.47
C ASP A 667 -10.41 -14.07 -9.47
N THR A 668 -11.68 -14.36 -9.18
CA THR A 668 -12.55 -15.13 -10.08
C THR A 668 -13.61 -14.26 -10.73
N LEU A 669 -13.75 -14.35 -12.06
CA LEU A 669 -14.91 -13.85 -12.81
C LEU A 669 -15.80 -15.03 -13.20
N ARG A 670 -17.10 -14.96 -12.88
CA ARG A 670 -18.06 -16.05 -13.17
C ARG A 670 -19.18 -15.60 -14.10
N LEU A 671 -19.64 -16.53 -14.92
CA LEU A 671 -20.86 -16.46 -15.71
C LEU A 671 -21.64 -17.77 -15.54
N ALA A 672 -22.95 -17.69 -15.34
CA ALA A 672 -23.81 -18.86 -15.20
C ALA A 672 -25.16 -18.67 -15.87
N ALA A 673 -25.72 -19.76 -16.37
CA ALA A 673 -27.12 -19.87 -16.76
C ALA A 673 -27.84 -20.76 -15.75
N TYR A 674 -29.10 -20.46 -15.49
CA TYR A 674 -29.92 -21.23 -14.59
C TYR A 674 -31.38 -21.24 -15.04
N GLY A 675 -32.11 -22.27 -14.63
CA GLY A 675 -33.54 -22.33 -14.91
C GLY A 675 -34.27 -23.33 -14.03
N SER A 676 -35.57 -23.13 -13.92
CA SER A 676 -36.45 -23.99 -13.14
C SER A 676 -37.81 -24.20 -13.80
N ARG A 677 -38.47 -25.29 -13.43
CA ARG A 677 -39.84 -25.64 -13.82
C ARG A 677 -40.58 -26.22 -12.62
N TRP A 678 -41.83 -25.82 -12.45
CA TRP A 678 -42.71 -26.35 -11.42
C TRP A 678 -43.61 -27.45 -11.99
N LEU A 679 -43.66 -28.60 -11.31
CA LEU A 679 -44.48 -29.77 -11.60
C LEU A 679 -45.44 -30.00 -10.43
N GLY A 680 -46.60 -29.36 -10.48
CA GLY A 680 -47.48 -29.29 -9.31
C GLY A 680 -46.78 -28.59 -8.15
N GLY A 681 -46.64 -29.26 -7.01
CA GLY A 681 -45.94 -28.73 -5.83
C GLY A 681 -44.41 -28.83 -5.88
N VAL A 682 -43.84 -29.59 -6.82
CA VAL A 682 -42.39 -29.84 -6.88
C VAL A 682 -41.71 -28.87 -7.85
N GLY A 683 -40.70 -28.15 -7.40
CA GLY A 683 -39.82 -27.33 -8.23
C GLY A 683 -38.60 -28.14 -8.67
N LEU A 684 -38.30 -28.17 -9.96
CA LEU A 684 -37.06 -28.71 -10.51
C LEU A 684 -36.19 -27.56 -11.02
N SER A 685 -34.92 -27.56 -10.66
CA SER A 685 -33.99 -26.47 -10.93
C SER A 685 -32.64 -26.99 -11.41
N ALA A 686 -32.01 -26.27 -12.33
CA ALA A 686 -30.70 -26.61 -12.88
C ALA A 686 -29.82 -25.39 -13.10
N THR A 687 -28.51 -25.57 -12.97
CA THR A 687 -27.48 -24.54 -13.16
C THR A 687 -26.34 -25.07 -14.03
N ALA A 688 -25.76 -24.17 -14.83
CA ALA A 688 -24.50 -24.40 -15.52
C ALA A 688 -23.68 -23.11 -15.48
N GLY A 689 -22.42 -23.20 -15.04
CA GLY A 689 -21.56 -22.05 -14.84
C GLY A 689 -20.13 -22.28 -15.29
N TYR A 690 -19.46 -21.17 -15.59
CA TYR A 690 -18.06 -21.12 -15.95
C TYR A 690 -17.36 -19.97 -15.21
N GLY A 691 -16.15 -20.22 -14.72
CA GLY A 691 -15.31 -19.25 -14.03
C GLY A 691 -13.95 -19.10 -14.70
N LEU A 692 -13.40 -17.89 -14.64
CA LEU A 692 -12.01 -17.57 -14.96
C LEU A 692 -11.31 -17.09 -13.70
N ASP A 693 -10.25 -17.78 -13.30
CA ASP A 693 -9.51 -17.54 -12.07
C ASP A 693 -8.14 -16.95 -12.41
N PHE A 694 -7.79 -15.83 -11.79
CA PHE A 694 -6.44 -15.29 -11.82
C PHE A 694 -5.80 -15.57 -10.47
N LEU A 695 -4.74 -16.38 -10.48
CA LEU A 695 -4.11 -16.92 -9.28
C LEU A 695 -2.71 -16.33 -9.12
N SER A 696 -2.34 -16.05 -7.87
CA SER A 696 -1.02 -15.56 -7.48
C SER A 696 -0.63 -16.20 -6.16
N GLN A 697 0.63 -16.62 -6.01
CA GLN A 697 1.13 -17.27 -4.80
C GLN A 697 2.57 -16.88 -4.48
N LYS A 698 2.91 -16.99 -3.21
CA LYS A 698 4.21 -16.63 -2.64
C LYS A 698 4.66 -17.66 -1.60
N ARG A 699 5.95 -18.03 -1.68
CA ARG A 699 6.65 -18.94 -0.77
C ARG A 699 7.96 -18.30 -0.28
N PRO A 700 8.01 -17.79 0.96
CA PRO A 700 9.18 -17.06 1.47
C PRO A 700 10.27 -18.00 2.03
N PHE A 701 11.53 -17.76 1.66
CA PHE A 701 12.72 -18.53 2.09
C PHE A 701 13.71 -17.70 2.93
N GLY A 702 13.23 -16.63 3.56
CA GLY A 702 14.07 -15.75 4.38
C GLY A 702 15.10 -15.02 3.53
N ALA A 703 16.40 -15.24 3.80
CA ALA A 703 17.46 -14.58 3.06
C ALA A 703 17.40 -14.94 1.57
N THR A 704 17.20 -16.22 1.20
CA THR A 704 17.22 -16.68 -0.22
C THR A 704 16.19 -15.99 -1.12
N GLY A 705 15.17 -15.33 -0.56
CA GLY A 705 14.17 -14.58 -1.31
C GLY A 705 12.79 -15.20 -1.18
N THR A 706 11.88 -14.85 -2.08
CA THR A 706 10.50 -15.36 -2.11
C THR A 706 10.22 -15.91 -3.49
N ALA A 707 9.83 -17.18 -3.57
CA ALA A 707 9.39 -17.78 -4.82
C ALA A 707 7.95 -17.32 -5.08
N GLU A 708 7.73 -16.66 -6.22
CA GLU A 708 6.42 -16.14 -6.61
C GLU A 708 6.00 -16.68 -7.97
N GLY A 709 4.69 -16.92 -8.15
CA GLY A 709 4.13 -17.39 -9.41
C GLY A 709 2.72 -16.86 -9.65
N ASP A 710 2.46 -16.40 -10.88
CA ASP A 710 1.15 -15.95 -11.35
C ASP A 710 0.66 -16.88 -12.47
N HIS A 711 -0.61 -17.29 -12.42
CA HIS A 711 -1.19 -18.16 -13.44
C HIS A 711 -2.72 -18.02 -13.54
N VAL A 712 -3.32 -18.76 -14.46
CA VAL A 712 -4.76 -18.70 -14.76
C VAL A 712 -5.38 -20.08 -14.61
N GLY A 713 -6.58 -20.10 -14.05
CA GLY A 713 -7.43 -21.28 -13.95
C GLY A 713 -8.83 -21.06 -14.50
N HIS A 714 -9.56 -22.16 -14.57
CA HIS A 714 -10.88 -22.27 -15.13
C HIS A 714 -11.76 -23.12 -14.23
N GLU A 715 -12.97 -22.66 -13.97
CA GLU A 715 -14.00 -23.41 -13.26
C GLU A 715 -15.12 -23.81 -14.21
N PHE A 716 -15.68 -24.99 -14.01
CA PHE A 716 -16.94 -25.42 -14.59
C PHE A 716 -17.85 -25.99 -13.50
N THR A 717 -19.10 -25.53 -13.47
CA THR A 717 -20.08 -25.97 -12.47
C THR A 717 -21.36 -26.45 -13.14
N LEU A 718 -21.93 -27.52 -12.59
CA LEU A 718 -23.25 -28.02 -12.93
C LEU A 718 -24.02 -28.31 -11.65
N GLY A 719 -25.32 -28.08 -11.67
CA GLY A 719 -26.17 -28.34 -10.51
C GLY A 719 -27.57 -28.72 -10.91
N GLY A 720 -28.19 -29.58 -10.11
CA GLY A 720 -29.59 -29.99 -10.22
C GLY A 720 -30.22 -30.11 -8.84
N GLN A 721 -31.46 -29.67 -8.69
CA GLN A 721 -32.19 -29.70 -7.42
C GLN A 721 -33.68 -29.96 -7.65
N ALA A 722 -34.28 -30.75 -6.77
CA ALA A 722 -35.72 -30.80 -6.56
C ALA A 722 -36.08 -30.14 -5.22
N SER A 723 -37.11 -29.29 -5.19
CA SER A 723 -37.64 -28.65 -3.98
C SER A 723 -39.14 -28.87 -3.85
N LEU A 724 -39.64 -29.01 -2.61
CA LEU A 724 -41.07 -29.20 -2.33
C LEU A 724 -41.48 -28.33 -1.13
N PRO A 725 -41.94 -27.08 -1.35
CA PRO A 725 -42.43 -26.23 -0.26
C PRO A 725 -43.76 -26.76 0.28
N LEU A 726 -43.81 -27.05 1.58
CA LEU A 726 -44.98 -27.59 2.29
C LEU A 726 -45.47 -26.57 3.33
N THR A 727 -46.71 -26.11 3.20
CA THR A 727 -47.32 -25.20 4.17
C THR A 727 -47.85 -25.99 5.37
N LEU A 728 -47.31 -25.69 6.56
CA LEU A 728 -47.67 -26.30 7.84
C LEU A 728 -48.09 -25.19 8.82
N GLY A 729 -49.38 -24.83 8.79
CA GLY A 729 -49.90 -23.71 9.58
C GLY A 729 -49.26 -22.38 9.17
N SER A 730 -48.56 -21.72 10.10
CA SER A 730 -47.85 -20.45 9.84
C SER A 730 -46.42 -20.61 9.33
N PHE A 731 -45.98 -21.86 9.13
CA PHE A 731 -44.65 -22.20 8.66
C PHE A 731 -44.69 -22.76 7.24
N VAL A 732 -43.62 -22.55 6.48
CA VAL A 732 -43.36 -23.27 5.23
C VAL A 732 -42.08 -24.08 5.41
N VAL A 733 -42.19 -25.40 5.29
CA VAL A 733 -41.04 -26.31 5.33
C VAL A 733 -40.69 -26.70 3.89
N THR A 734 -39.45 -26.47 3.46
CA THR A 734 -39.01 -26.80 2.09
C THR A 734 -37.87 -27.81 2.13
N PRO A 735 -38.15 -29.12 2.09
CA PRO A 735 -37.15 -30.11 1.73
C PRO A 735 -36.62 -29.88 0.31
N ARG A 736 -35.31 -30.10 0.18
CA ARG A 736 -34.54 -30.01 -1.05
C ARG A 736 -33.58 -31.17 -1.13
N VAL A 737 -33.47 -31.76 -2.31
CA VAL A 737 -32.46 -32.77 -2.63
C VAL A 737 -31.86 -32.44 -3.97
N GLY A 738 -30.56 -32.65 -4.11
CA GLY A 738 -29.87 -32.28 -5.33
C GLY A 738 -28.50 -32.90 -5.47
N LEU A 739 -27.86 -32.54 -6.57
CA LEU A 739 -26.52 -32.94 -6.96
C LEU A 739 -25.81 -31.73 -7.55
N ARG A 740 -24.58 -31.48 -7.12
CA ARG A 740 -23.73 -30.41 -7.66
C ARG A 740 -22.36 -30.96 -8.05
N TYR A 741 -21.87 -30.53 -9.20
CA TYR A 741 -20.55 -30.85 -9.71
C TYR A 741 -19.76 -29.56 -9.91
N ALA A 742 -18.51 -29.57 -9.48
CA ALA A 742 -17.53 -28.53 -9.76
C ALA A 742 -16.26 -29.17 -10.31
N TYR A 743 -15.72 -28.58 -11.36
CA TYR A 743 -14.41 -28.88 -11.92
C TYR A 743 -13.59 -27.61 -11.91
N PHE A 744 -12.37 -27.70 -11.41
CA PHE A 744 -11.38 -26.63 -11.48
C PHE A 744 -10.13 -27.15 -12.18
N HIS A 745 -9.59 -26.33 -13.08
CA HIS A 745 -8.34 -26.59 -13.79
C HIS A 745 -7.46 -25.34 -13.76
N ALA A 746 -6.26 -25.44 -13.21
CA ALA A 746 -5.24 -24.39 -13.30
C ALA A 746 -4.12 -24.81 -14.26
N ASN A 747 -3.64 -23.85 -15.06
CA ASN A 747 -2.46 -24.06 -15.90
C ASN A 747 -1.21 -24.23 -15.04
N GLY A 748 -0.24 -25.02 -15.53
CA GLY A 748 1.10 -25.02 -14.93
C GLY A 748 1.80 -23.68 -15.12
N PHE A 749 2.76 -23.38 -14.26
CA PHE A 749 3.51 -22.13 -14.23
C PHE A 749 4.93 -22.35 -13.69
N GLY A 750 5.80 -21.36 -13.84
CA GLY A 750 7.12 -21.35 -13.19
C GLY A 750 7.17 -20.29 -12.10
N GLU A 751 7.86 -20.59 -11.02
CA GLU A 751 8.19 -19.60 -9.99
C GLU A 751 9.42 -18.78 -10.39
N SER A 752 9.54 -17.62 -9.74
CA SER A 752 10.74 -16.78 -9.78
C SER A 752 10.90 -16.05 -8.45
N GLY A 753 12.14 -15.73 -8.07
CA GLY A 753 12.46 -14.79 -7.00
C GLY A 753 13.17 -15.40 -5.79
N ALA A 754 13.22 -16.73 -5.67
CA ALA A 754 14.04 -17.45 -4.69
C ALA A 754 15.11 -18.35 -5.31
N GLY A 755 15.37 -18.22 -6.62
CA GLY A 755 16.53 -18.83 -7.24
C GLY A 755 16.41 -20.34 -7.38
N GLY A 756 17.33 -21.07 -6.75
CA GLY A 756 17.33 -22.53 -6.81
C GLY A 756 16.12 -23.17 -6.13
N GLN A 757 15.41 -22.42 -5.26
CA GLN A 757 14.14 -22.85 -4.67
C GLN A 757 12.94 -22.67 -5.60
N ASP A 758 13.09 -21.93 -6.71
CA ASP A 758 12.01 -21.70 -7.67
C ASP A 758 11.66 -23.02 -8.37
N LEU A 759 10.37 -23.35 -8.44
CA LEU A 759 9.87 -24.59 -9.03
C LEU A 759 9.09 -24.36 -10.33
N GLY A 760 9.15 -25.33 -11.24
CA GLY A 760 8.16 -25.51 -12.29
C GLY A 760 6.96 -26.28 -11.76
N VAL A 761 5.81 -25.65 -11.65
CA VAL A 761 4.59 -26.23 -11.09
C VAL A 761 3.67 -26.71 -12.21
N GLY A 762 3.24 -27.96 -12.11
CA GLY A 762 2.33 -28.59 -13.04
C GLY A 762 0.89 -28.07 -12.94
N THR A 763 0.00 -28.61 -13.76
CA THR A 763 -1.42 -28.26 -13.72
C THR A 763 -2.07 -28.77 -12.44
N ASP A 764 -3.00 -28.00 -11.88
CA ASP A 764 -3.88 -28.44 -10.79
C ASP A 764 -5.27 -28.78 -11.34
N ASN A 765 -5.81 -29.93 -10.94
CA ASN A 765 -7.15 -30.36 -11.31
C ASN A 765 -7.93 -30.76 -10.05
N VAL A 766 -9.10 -30.16 -9.84
CA VAL A 766 -9.99 -30.51 -8.74
C VAL A 766 -11.32 -30.96 -9.32
N HIS A 767 -11.83 -32.10 -8.86
CA HIS A 767 -13.17 -32.57 -9.16
C HIS A 767 -13.95 -32.70 -7.86
N SER A 768 -15.17 -32.18 -7.84
CA SER A 768 -16.06 -32.28 -6.70
C SER A 768 -17.46 -32.65 -7.18
N LEU A 769 -18.01 -33.76 -6.66
CA LEU A 769 -19.37 -34.22 -6.93
C LEU A 769 -20.08 -34.46 -5.61
N GLN A 770 -21.09 -33.63 -5.33
CA GLN A 770 -21.75 -33.60 -4.05
C GLN A 770 -23.26 -33.77 -4.20
N PRO A 771 -23.81 -34.98 -3.94
CA PRO A 771 -25.20 -35.10 -3.54
C PRO A 771 -25.43 -34.34 -2.23
N TYR A 772 -26.59 -33.71 -2.12
CA TYR A 772 -26.97 -33.00 -0.92
C TYR A 772 -28.46 -33.10 -0.62
N ALA A 773 -28.79 -32.95 0.65
CA ALA A 773 -30.13 -32.76 1.16
C ALA A 773 -30.15 -31.53 2.06
N GLU A 774 -31.17 -30.69 1.92
CA GLU A 774 -31.34 -29.48 2.73
C GLU A 774 -32.81 -29.30 3.09
N VAL A 775 -33.09 -28.79 4.28
CA VAL A 775 -34.43 -28.40 4.71
C VAL A 775 -34.41 -26.94 5.12
N THR A 776 -35.37 -26.17 4.61
CA THR A 776 -35.65 -24.82 5.14
C THR A 776 -36.92 -24.79 5.96
N LEU A 777 -36.93 -23.96 6.99
CA LEU A 777 -38.12 -23.60 7.74
C LEU A 777 -38.29 -22.09 7.65
N ASP A 778 -39.38 -21.65 7.05
CA ASP A 778 -39.68 -20.24 6.83
C ASP A 778 -40.91 -19.83 7.64
N LYS A 779 -40.86 -18.66 8.27
CA LYS A 779 -41.98 -18.03 8.97
C LYS A 779 -42.06 -16.55 8.63
N ALA A 780 -43.23 -16.13 8.18
CA ALA A 780 -43.54 -14.72 7.97
C ALA A 780 -44.07 -14.07 9.26
N PHE A 781 -43.54 -12.91 9.60
CA PHE A 781 -43.99 -12.03 10.68
C PHE A 781 -44.52 -10.71 10.10
N GLY A 782 -45.29 -9.96 10.87
CA GLY A 782 -45.84 -8.67 10.44
C GLY A 782 -47.21 -8.78 9.77
N ASN A 783 -47.56 -7.80 8.94
CA ASN A 783 -48.85 -7.73 8.25
C ASN A 783 -48.69 -7.94 6.73
N ALA A 784 -49.80 -8.03 6.01
CA ALA A 784 -49.81 -8.28 4.56
C ALA A 784 -49.09 -7.20 3.73
N LEU A 785 -48.83 -6.02 4.28
CA LEU A 785 -48.17 -4.91 3.60
C LEU A 785 -46.66 -4.88 3.84
N ASN A 786 -46.19 -5.32 5.02
CA ASN A 786 -44.78 -5.33 5.41
C ASN A 786 -44.41 -6.67 6.08
N PRO A 787 -44.38 -7.79 5.33
CA PRO A 787 -43.96 -9.07 5.89
C PRO A 787 -42.44 -9.07 6.15
N VAL A 788 -42.04 -9.67 7.27
CA VAL A 788 -40.65 -10.00 7.59
C VAL A 788 -40.54 -11.52 7.62
N ASP A 789 -39.83 -12.10 6.65
CA ASP A 789 -39.63 -13.55 6.57
C ASP A 789 -38.34 -13.93 7.31
N VAL A 790 -38.45 -14.83 8.29
CA VAL A 790 -37.29 -15.49 8.89
C VAL A 790 -37.19 -16.90 8.33
N GLN A 791 -36.02 -17.26 7.82
CA GLN A 791 -35.72 -18.59 7.31
C GLN A 791 -34.58 -19.21 8.11
N LEU A 792 -34.78 -20.45 8.57
CA LEU A 792 -33.74 -21.33 9.08
C LEU A 792 -33.39 -22.38 8.02
N ARG A 793 -32.12 -22.74 7.91
CA ARG A 793 -31.59 -23.73 6.96
C ARG A 793 -30.75 -24.76 7.69
N LEU A 794 -30.93 -26.03 7.33
CA LEU A 794 -30.07 -27.13 7.74
C LEU A 794 -29.79 -28.01 6.51
N GLY A 795 -28.52 -28.22 6.19
CA GLY A 795 -28.09 -28.95 5.00
C GLY A 795 -27.00 -29.97 5.30
N TYR A 796 -26.97 -31.04 4.52
CA TYR A 796 -25.88 -32.01 4.49
C TYR A 796 -25.51 -32.32 3.04
N ALA A 797 -24.22 -32.22 2.72
CA ALA A 797 -23.67 -32.66 1.44
C ALA A 797 -22.53 -33.67 1.66
N HIS A 798 -22.34 -34.57 0.71
CA HIS A 798 -21.30 -35.59 0.78
C HIS A 798 -20.45 -35.60 -0.50
N GLU A 799 -19.13 -35.54 -0.38
CA GLU A 799 -18.18 -35.61 -1.51
C GLU A 799 -17.93 -37.06 -1.94
N LEU A 800 -18.27 -37.35 -3.20
CA LEU A 800 -18.13 -38.69 -3.77
C LEU A 800 -16.79 -38.92 -4.45
N LEU A 801 -16.11 -37.86 -4.91
CA LEU A 801 -14.84 -38.00 -5.65
C LEU A 801 -13.64 -38.04 -4.71
N ASP A 802 -12.44 -38.13 -5.28
CA ASP A 802 -11.21 -38.13 -4.51
C ASP A 802 -11.00 -36.75 -3.87
N THR A 803 -10.73 -36.76 -2.56
CA THR A 803 -10.47 -35.57 -1.77
C THR A 803 -8.98 -35.34 -1.56
N ASN A 804 -8.13 -36.30 -1.93
CA ASN A 804 -6.69 -36.15 -1.86
C ASN A 804 -6.23 -35.08 -2.85
N ARG A 805 -5.29 -34.26 -2.41
CA ARG A 805 -4.75 -33.16 -3.20
C ARG A 805 -3.26 -33.36 -3.39
N SER A 806 -2.83 -33.31 -4.65
CA SER A 806 -1.42 -33.27 -5.00
C SER A 806 -1.26 -32.61 -6.36
N VAL A 807 -0.23 -31.77 -6.49
CA VAL A 807 0.26 -31.27 -7.77
C VAL A 807 1.65 -31.81 -8.05
N THR A 808 2.05 -31.83 -9.31
CA THR A 808 3.43 -32.15 -9.69
C THR A 808 4.27 -30.90 -9.67
N VAL A 809 5.46 -30.95 -9.07
CA VAL A 809 6.44 -29.85 -9.12
C VAL A 809 7.76 -30.36 -9.67
N THR A 810 8.51 -29.49 -10.32
CA THR A 810 9.75 -29.81 -11.02
C THR A 810 10.84 -28.86 -10.56
N ALA A 811 11.95 -29.41 -10.06
CA ALA A 811 13.12 -28.62 -9.71
C ALA A 811 13.88 -28.15 -10.96
N GLN A 812 14.84 -27.24 -10.77
CA GLN A 812 15.62 -26.62 -11.85
C GLN A 812 16.41 -27.61 -12.71
N ASP A 813 16.75 -28.78 -12.16
CA ASP A 813 17.44 -29.86 -12.88
C ASP A 813 16.49 -30.79 -13.66
N GLY A 814 15.17 -30.57 -13.57
CA GLY A 814 14.15 -31.43 -14.17
C GLY A 814 13.66 -32.57 -13.26
N THR A 815 14.16 -32.68 -12.03
CA THR A 815 13.67 -33.67 -11.07
C THR A 815 12.22 -33.37 -10.69
N VAL A 816 11.37 -34.40 -10.76
CA VAL A 816 9.92 -34.27 -10.53
C VAL A 816 9.55 -34.79 -9.14
N PHE A 817 8.73 -34.03 -8.43
CA PHE A 817 8.22 -34.34 -7.11
C PHE A 817 6.69 -34.27 -7.09
N ALA A 818 6.08 -35.06 -6.21
CA ALA A 818 4.70 -34.82 -5.80
C ALA A 818 4.70 -33.76 -4.68
N ALA A 819 3.86 -32.74 -4.83
CA ALA A 819 3.56 -31.75 -3.82
C ALA A 819 2.15 -32.03 -3.29
N PRO A 820 2.00 -32.88 -2.26
CA PRO A 820 0.72 -33.12 -1.61
C PRO A 820 0.24 -31.86 -0.86
N GLY A 821 -1.04 -31.83 -0.52
CA GLY A 821 -1.56 -30.87 0.44
C GLY A 821 -2.79 -31.38 1.14
N THR A 822 -3.36 -30.56 2.02
CA THR A 822 -4.48 -31.00 2.85
C THR A 822 -5.72 -31.32 2.01
N SER A 823 -6.38 -32.42 2.36
CA SER A 823 -7.63 -32.85 1.73
C SER A 823 -8.82 -32.01 2.22
N LEU A 824 -9.90 -31.94 1.44
CA LEU A 824 -11.18 -31.40 1.93
C LEU A 824 -12.00 -32.50 2.63
N PRO A 825 -12.89 -32.16 3.59
CA PRO A 825 -13.79 -33.12 4.20
C PRO A 825 -14.71 -33.81 3.19
N ARG A 826 -15.07 -35.07 3.48
CA ARG A 826 -16.15 -35.74 2.72
C ARG A 826 -17.54 -35.30 3.13
N GLY A 827 -17.77 -34.97 4.39
CA GLY A 827 -19.08 -34.58 4.91
C GLY A 827 -19.15 -33.08 5.20
N TYR A 828 -20.18 -32.42 4.69
CA TYR A 828 -20.43 -30.99 4.90
C TYR A 828 -21.78 -30.80 5.59
N LEU A 829 -21.77 -30.52 6.89
CA LEU A 829 -22.96 -30.14 7.64
C LEU A 829 -23.07 -28.62 7.71
N THR A 830 -24.10 -28.05 7.09
CA THR A 830 -24.33 -26.61 7.06
C THR A 830 -25.58 -26.22 7.84
N THR A 831 -25.52 -25.07 8.50
CA THR A 831 -26.67 -24.45 9.17
C THR A 831 -26.69 -22.97 8.85
N GLY A 832 -27.87 -22.36 8.80
CA GLY A 832 -27.96 -20.95 8.47
C GLY A 832 -29.27 -20.31 8.87
N VAL A 833 -29.25 -18.99 8.91
CA VAL A 833 -30.41 -18.14 9.14
C VAL A 833 -30.43 -17.02 8.12
N SER A 834 -31.61 -16.56 7.71
CA SER A 834 -31.74 -15.29 7.02
C SER A 834 -33.03 -14.58 7.39
N VAL A 835 -32.96 -13.25 7.38
CA VAL A 835 -34.10 -12.36 7.58
C VAL A 835 -34.33 -11.58 6.28
N SER A 836 -35.53 -11.66 5.73
CA SER A 836 -35.94 -10.93 4.53
C SER A 836 -37.03 -9.92 4.85
N MET A 837 -36.95 -8.75 4.24
CA MET A 837 -37.96 -7.70 4.28
C MET A 837 -38.40 -7.33 2.86
N GLN A 838 -39.63 -6.85 2.72
CA GLN A 838 -40.18 -6.33 1.47
C GLN A 838 -40.56 -4.84 1.64
N PRO A 839 -39.61 -3.90 1.53
CA PRO A 839 -39.89 -2.47 1.75
C PRO A 839 -40.89 -1.89 0.75
N THR A 840 -40.97 -2.47 -0.45
CA THR A 840 -41.99 -2.15 -1.45
C THR A 840 -42.45 -3.43 -2.12
N LYS A 841 -43.55 -3.36 -2.89
CA LYS A 841 -44.04 -4.52 -3.67
C LYS A 841 -43.03 -5.08 -4.67
N ALA A 842 -42.07 -4.26 -5.11
CA ALA A 842 -41.08 -4.62 -6.11
C ALA A 842 -39.71 -4.94 -5.53
N LEU A 843 -39.43 -4.60 -4.26
CA LEU A 843 -38.10 -4.70 -3.65
C LEU A 843 -38.11 -5.70 -2.49
N LYS A 844 -37.18 -6.67 -2.53
CA LYS A 844 -36.89 -7.59 -1.43
C LYS A 844 -35.42 -7.43 -1.00
N VAL A 845 -35.18 -7.29 0.30
CA VAL A 845 -33.84 -7.21 0.89
C VAL A 845 -33.70 -8.31 1.93
N SER A 846 -32.59 -9.05 1.93
CA SER A 846 -32.34 -10.12 2.90
C SER A 846 -30.92 -10.08 3.44
N LEU A 847 -30.78 -10.29 4.74
CA LEU A 847 -29.51 -10.53 5.40
C LEU A 847 -29.43 -12.00 5.79
N GLY A 848 -28.33 -12.68 5.47
CA GLY A 848 -28.12 -14.09 5.75
C GLY A 848 -26.79 -14.34 6.45
N TYR A 849 -26.77 -15.39 7.27
CA TYR A 849 -25.57 -15.94 7.86
C TYR A 849 -25.65 -17.47 7.80
N ASP A 850 -24.61 -18.10 7.24
CA ASP A 850 -24.49 -19.54 7.08
C ASP A 850 -23.16 -20.01 7.68
N ALA A 851 -23.14 -21.21 8.23
CA ALA A 851 -21.97 -21.83 8.82
C ALA A 851 -21.82 -23.29 8.35
N LEU A 852 -20.63 -23.65 7.88
CA LEU A 852 -20.17 -25.03 7.76
C LEU A 852 -19.60 -25.45 9.11
N ILE A 853 -20.27 -26.42 9.73
CA ILE A 853 -19.88 -26.97 11.02
C ILE A 853 -18.66 -27.87 10.83
N ASN A 854 -17.63 -27.66 11.65
CA ASN A 854 -16.47 -28.53 11.66
C ASN A 854 -16.84 -29.93 12.16
N THR A 855 -17.01 -30.85 11.22
CA THR A 855 -17.27 -32.27 11.52
C THR A 855 -15.99 -33.12 11.47
N THR A 856 -14.92 -32.58 10.87
CA THR A 856 -13.63 -33.25 10.70
C THR A 856 -12.53 -32.19 10.85
N HIS A 857 -12.20 -31.51 9.75
CA HIS A 857 -11.12 -30.53 9.72
C HIS A 857 -11.42 -29.34 8.81
N ALA A 858 -12.68 -29.01 8.52
CA ALA A 858 -12.99 -27.75 7.85
C ALA A 858 -14.21 -27.04 8.46
N SER A 859 -14.12 -25.72 8.54
CA SER A 859 -15.21 -24.84 8.93
C SER A 859 -15.26 -23.63 8.02
N GLU A 860 -16.44 -23.04 7.88
CA GLU A 860 -16.64 -21.81 7.13
C GLU A 860 -17.77 -21.00 7.76
N GLN A 861 -17.61 -19.68 7.81
CA GLN A 861 -18.67 -18.75 8.15
C GLN A 861 -18.90 -17.81 6.97
N THR A 862 -20.16 -17.62 6.57
CA THR A 862 -20.52 -16.81 5.41
C THR A 862 -21.61 -15.81 5.81
N ALA A 863 -21.38 -14.52 5.59
CA ALA A 863 -22.40 -13.48 5.66
C ALA A 863 -22.84 -13.08 4.24
N SER A 864 -24.14 -12.85 4.05
CA SER A 864 -24.69 -12.45 2.74
C SER A 864 -25.72 -11.32 2.82
N LEU A 865 -25.71 -10.44 1.83
CA LEU A 865 -26.72 -9.41 1.59
C LEU A 865 -27.35 -9.63 0.21
N LYS A 866 -28.64 -9.93 0.19
CA LYS A 866 -29.39 -10.25 -1.04
C LYS A 866 -30.41 -9.16 -1.33
N VAL A 867 -30.40 -8.63 -2.54
CA VAL A 867 -31.39 -7.66 -3.00
C VAL A 867 -32.04 -8.19 -4.27
N GLY A 868 -33.36 -8.15 -4.35
CA GLY A 868 -34.16 -8.52 -5.52
C GLY A 868 -35.12 -7.40 -5.90
N TYR A 869 -35.23 -7.13 -7.20
CA TYR A 869 -36.10 -6.10 -7.76
C TYR A 869 -36.91 -6.65 -8.94
N GLN A 870 -38.22 -6.37 -8.98
CA GLN A 870 -39.10 -6.70 -10.09
C GLN A 870 -39.37 -5.45 -10.94
N PHE A 871 -39.08 -5.53 -12.24
CA PHE A 871 -39.15 -4.41 -13.20
C PHE A 871 -40.54 -4.22 -13.81
#